data_AF-A0A3A9UU70-F1
#
_entry.id   AF-A0A3A9UU70-F1
#
_cell.length_a   1.000
_cell.length_b   1.000
_cell.length_c   1.000
_cell.angle_alpha   90.00
_cell.angle_beta   90.00
_cell.angle_gamma   90.00
#
_symmetry.space_group_name_H-M   'P 1'
#
loop_
_entity.id
_entity.type
_entity.pdbx_description
1 polymer ?
#
loop_
_entity_poly.entity_id
_entity_poly.type
_entity_poly.pdbx_seq_one_letter_code
_entity_poly.pdbx_strand_id
1 'polypeptide(L)'
;MKHFLFLLICSIFIFSSCDGNNSEPQLSALNSKVKNDSLPSRRQLRRNFFEKQELLIVYGAQDENIEKNYKILLEEISKTPQIGRRTTAINYKSIEEITQSDIQNRVLFLLGTPESNSLIKELSVDLPLSFSSTKLIFNQNDYSNKKDIISLMFYPNPKNINLPFSFITGNSEHEVFNFIKNKLTQNSRRRGFFFQNMDYEIFSNDTKVQMGNFDTTWKIDPKVYFDYSTGNDTILKSEYYNFISHQEAISTLGISQLNNDIETSTKAILTFLGKKNISSKINYHIYKTAEDKGLMLGNTEQAHFDINDHSVHTIINDKYANNFIQKENDLIIQHLLGSSKSLTLGRGLPVFFTSKWQREGYEYWVGRLAKSGNTLSLEELFDNELIENESDLVVDCMSAALIDFLIKKLGKDQLLNRYQNWTPSPKEISNLESSWQQYLDIIARNTKVVAKRNFSTTYLKGFNFAHEGYGIYNGYLSRKATDALVKQKEMGANAITIVPYSYIRGSGNIEPTYLSLNKGAGSENDQGVIHSAYEAKKMGMSTLLKPQIFVGGSWPGEMDFETEEQWQAFFSYYYRWIRHYAFLAEIHNIEMLSVGVEFSIATLTHESNWTRMIKNIRGFYSGKLTYSANWGKEFETISLWKDLDFIGINSYYPLSNKNDATDEELKTSFNKVKSKIKSVYNTYKKPIVFTEIGFRSINAPWKQPYSDGDNTIFNEEHQDRAYKVIFEGIENEEWCGGILWWKFPSYLEYRGVENTAFTPNNKRAETTVRKWFAK
;
A
#
# COMPACT_ATOMS: atom_id res chain seq x y z
N MET A 1 -38.62 4.89 4.66
CA MET A 1 -39.18 5.50 5.89
C MET A 1 -39.11 4.43 6.98
N LYS A 2 -38.09 4.53 7.86
CA LYS A 2 -38.20 4.91 9.30
C LYS A 2 -38.45 3.66 10.17
N HIS A 3 -37.59 3.24 11.11
CA HIS A 3 -36.69 3.94 12.06
C HIS A 3 -35.54 2.98 12.48
N PHE A 4 -34.28 3.32 12.80
CA PHE A 4 -33.58 4.51 13.35
C PHE A 4 -34.17 5.11 14.63
N LEU A 5 -33.69 4.69 15.81
CA LEU A 5 -33.29 5.55 16.94
C LEU A 5 -32.72 4.74 18.12
N PHE A 6 -31.54 5.12 18.61
CA PHE A 6 -31.25 5.13 20.05
C PHE A 6 -30.65 6.50 20.34
N LEU A 7 -31.44 7.35 20.99
CA LEU A 7 -31.11 8.73 21.37
C LEU A 7 -31.11 8.83 22.89
N LEU A 8 -30.21 9.68 23.38
CA LEU A 8 -30.23 10.46 24.61
C LEU A 8 -31.32 10.13 25.64
N ILE A 9 -30.89 9.78 26.85
CA ILE A 9 -31.71 9.89 28.05
C ILE A 9 -31.65 11.35 28.51
N CYS A 10 -32.67 12.13 28.13
CA CYS A 10 -33.08 13.34 28.85
C CYS A 10 -34.30 12.98 29.71
N SER A 11 -34.14 13.05 31.03
CA SER A 11 -35.22 12.86 32.00
C SER A 11 -35.98 14.17 32.17
N ILE A 12 -37.27 14.20 31.83
CA ILE A 12 -38.21 15.23 32.27
C ILE A 12 -39.32 14.51 33.04
N PHE A 13 -39.38 14.76 34.35
CA PHE A 13 -40.45 14.31 35.24
C PHE A 13 -41.64 15.26 35.17
N ILE A 14 -42.85 14.69 35.17
CA ILE A 14 -44.12 15.40 35.30
C ILE A 14 -44.37 15.74 36.77
N PHE A 15 -44.80 16.98 37.01
CA PHE A 15 -45.24 17.52 38.31
C PHE A 15 -46.42 16.74 38.91
N SER A 16 -46.32 16.41 40.19
CA SER A 16 -47.44 16.38 41.13
C SER A 16 -46.92 16.75 42.53
N SER A 17 -47.64 17.67 43.15
CA SER A 17 -47.36 18.45 44.36
C SER A 17 -47.27 17.63 45.66
N CYS A 18 -46.32 17.96 46.53
CA CYS A 18 -46.54 18.51 47.90
C CYS A 18 -45.21 18.62 48.69
N ASP A 19 -44.94 19.85 49.16
CA ASP A 19 -44.21 20.30 50.35
C ASP A 19 -42.85 19.70 50.81
N GLY A 20 -41.86 20.59 50.99
CA GLY A 20 -40.92 20.50 52.13
C GLY A 20 -39.42 20.72 51.86
N ASN A 21 -38.97 21.98 51.94
CA ASN A 21 -37.67 22.48 52.43
C ASN A 21 -36.32 21.79 52.11
N ASN A 22 -35.48 22.57 51.40
CA ASN A 22 -34.05 22.89 51.66
C ASN A 22 -33.03 21.77 51.93
N SER A 23 -32.15 21.49 50.96
CA SER A 23 -30.68 21.67 51.06
C SER A 23 -29.96 21.02 49.87
N GLU A 24 -29.20 21.80 49.08
CA GLU A 24 -28.26 21.30 48.08
C GLU A 24 -26.94 20.84 48.73
N PRO A 25 -26.32 19.75 48.26
CA PRO A 25 -24.88 19.60 48.28
C PRO A 25 -24.29 19.60 46.86
N GLN A 26 -23.27 20.44 46.68
CA GLN A 26 -22.43 20.58 45.49
C GLN A 26 -21.88 19.23 44.99
N LEU A 27 -22.16 18.91 43.72
CA LEU A 27 -21.45 17.87 42.97
C LEU A 27 -20.35 18.52 42.12
N SER A 28 -19.24 18.90 42.74
CA SER A 28 -18.03 19.39 42.07
C SER A 28 -16.84 18.48 42.36
N ALA A 29 -16.79 17.29 41.77
CA ALA A 29 -15.57 16.47 41.73
C ALA A 29 -15.67 15.33 40.70
N LEU A 30 -15.50 15.63 39.41
CA LEU A 30 -15.05 14.65 38.40
C LEU A 30 -14.66 15.38 37.11
N ASN A 31 -13.64 16.25 37.22
CA ASN A 31 -12.91 16.77 36.07
C ASN A 31 -11.50 17.23 36.50
N SER A 32 -10.77 16.36 37.20
CA SER A 32 -9.31 16.50 37.29
C SER A 32 -8.67 15.71 36.16
N LYS A 33 -8.59 16.33 34.97
CA LYS A 33 -7.54 15.98 34.01
C LYS A 33 -6.22 16.18 34.73
N VAL A 34 -5.56 15.08 35.08
CA VAL A 34 -4.14 15.08 35.43
C VAL A 34 -3.41 15.75 34.26
N LYS A 35 -2.96 17.00 34.46
CA LYS A 35 -1.95 17.62 33.60
C LYS A 35 -0.70 16.78 33.77
N ASN A 36 -0.41 15.94 32.78
CA ASN A 36 0.85 15.24 32.72
C ASN A 36 1.84 16.19 32.01
N ASP A 37 2.92 16.58 32.69
CA ASP A 37 4.03 17.40 32.17
C ASP A 37 4.89 16.64 31.12
N SER A 38 4.30 15.71 30.39
CA SER A 38 4.97 14.91 29.36
C SER A 38 4.84 15.56 27.98
N LEU A 39 5.93 15.60 27.22
CA LEU A 39 5.93 16.03 25.81
C LEU A 39 4.83 15.30 25.01
N PRO A 40 4.13 15.99 24.09
CA PRO A 40 3.05 15.37 23.34
C PRO A 40 3.60 14.40 22.30
N SER A 41 2.97 13.24 22.18
CA SER A 41 3.26 12.31 21.09
C SER A 41 2.82 12.87 19.73
N ARG A 42 3.47 12.41 18.65
CA ARG A 42 3.06 12.68 17.26
C ARG A 42 1.57 12.39 17.01
N ARG A 43 1.02 11.33 17.61
CA ARG A 43 -0.41 10.98 17.50
C ARG A 43 -1.30 12.05 18.14
N GLN A 44 -0.90 12.58 19.30
CA GLN A 44 -1.63 13.67 19.97
C GLN A 44 -1.58 14.95 19.12
N LEU A 45 -0.42 15.34 18.58
CA LEU A 45 -0.32 16.51 17.70
C LEU A 45 -1.18 16.39 16.45
N ARG A 46 -1.12 15.25 15.77
CA ARG A 46 -1.97 14.99 14.60
C ARG A 46 -3.46 15.03 14.95
N ARG A 47 -3.85 14.47 16.11
CA ARG A 47 -5.24 14.57 16.59
C ARG A 47 -5.63 16.03 16.79
N ASN A 48 -4.82 16.80 17.51
CA ASN A 48 -5.10 18.20 17.80
C ASN A 48 -5.18 19.05 16.51
N PHE A 49 -4.34 18.77 15.50
CA PHE A 49 -4.45 19.36 14.16
C PHE A 49 -5.84 19.14 13.55
N PHE A 50 -6.31 17.88 13.52
CA PHE A 50 -7.60 17.55 12.92
C PHE A 50 -8.80 18.03 13.75
N GLU A 51 -8.66 18.13 15.07
CA GLU A 51 -9.68 18.71 15.96
C GLU A 51 -9.81 20.22 15.75
N LYS A 52 -8.71 20.92 15.45
CA LYS A 52 -8.73 22.36 15.17
C LYS A 52 -9.45 22.71 13.88
N GLN A 53 -9.41 21.82 12.88
CA GLN A 53 -10.03 22.01 11.55
C GLN A 53 -9.62 23.31 10.85
N GLU A 54 -8.51 23.93 11.26
CA GLU A 54 -8.03 25.20 10.73
C GLU A 54 -6.50 25.19 10.70
N LEU A 55 -5.93 25.65 9.58
CA LEU A 55 -4.50 25.85 9.35
C LEU A 55 -4.26 27.32 8.99
N LEU A 56 -3.36 27.99 9.71
CA LEU A 56 -2.90 29.33 9.38
C LEU A 56 -1.53 29.26 8.72
N ILE A 57 -1.47 29.64 7.44
CA ILE A 57 -0.22 29.80 6.69
C ILE A 57 0.32 31.21 6.97
N VAL A 58 1.55 31.31 7.44
CA VAL A 58 2.24 32.59 7.67
C VAL A 58 3.39 32.68 6.68
N TYR A 59 3.31 33.61 5.73
CA TYR A 59 4.35 33.81 4.72
C TYR A 59 5.13 35.10 4.99
N GLY A 60 6.41 35.10 4.63
CA GLY A 60 7.27 36.28 4.67
C GLY A 60 8.06 36.42 3.38
N ALA A 61 8.07 37.63 2.81
CA ALA A 61 8.81 37.97 1.61
C ALA A 61 9.37 39.40 1.73
N GLN A 62 10.65 39.61 1.38
CA GLN A 62 11.26 40.93 1.26
C GLN A 62 11.14 41.47 -0.17
N ASP A 63 11.14 40.59 -1.18
CA ASP A 63 10.84 40.95 -2.57
C ASP A 63 9.33 41.13 -2.78
N GLU A 64 8.92 42.33 -3.23
CA GLU A 64 7.51 42.69 -3.47
C GLU A 64 6.81 41.79 -4.51
N ASN A 65 7.53 41.30 -5.52
CA ASN A 65 6.96 40.40 -6.51
C ASN A 65 6.70 39.02 -5.90
N ILE A 66 7.62 38.53 -5.07
CA ILE A 66 7.43 37.27 -4.35
C ILE A 66 6.29 37.37 -3.33
N GLU A 67 6.18 38.50 -2.62
CA GLU A 67 5.06 38.76 -1.72
C GLU A 67 3.72 38.72 -2.47
N LYS A 68 3.63 39.41 -3.62
CA LYS A 68 2.45 39.40 -4.49
C LYS A 68 2.14 37.98 -4.99
N ASN A 69 3.16 37.21 -5.38
CA ASN A 69 2.99 35.84 -5.84
C ASN A 69 2.50 34.90 -4.74
N TYR A 70 2.99 35.06 -3.50
CA TYR A 70 2.43 34.34 -2.34
C TYR A 70 0.95 34.68 -2.14
N LYS A 71 0.57 35.96 -2.17
CA LYS A 71 -0.83 36.38 -2.02
C LYS A 71 -1.72 35.70 -3.05
N ILE A 72 -1.32 35.68 -4.32
CA ILE A 72 -2.08 35.02 -5.39
C ILE A 72 -2.21 33.51 -5.13
N LEU A 73 -1.09 32.85 -4.85
CA LEU A 73 -1.05 31.40 -4.65
C LEU A 73 -1.88 30.96 -3.43
N LEU A 74 -1.76 31.68 -2.31
CA LEU A 74 -2.43 31.34 -1.07
C LEU A 74 -3.94 31.66 -1.10
N GLU A 75 -4.34 32.68 -1.85
CA GLU A 75 -5.76 32.99 -2.10
C GLU A 75 -6.44 31.91 -2.96
N GLU A 76 -5.73 31.32 -3.91
CA GLU A 76 -6.23 30.17 -4.68
C GLU A 76 -6.41 28.94 -3.77
N ILE A 77 -5.43 28.67 -2.92
CA ILE A 77 -5.44 27.53 -2.00
C ILE A 77 -6.54 27.68 -0.93
N SER A 78 -6.73 28.87 -0.37
CA SER A 78 -7.74 29.14 0.66
C SER A 78 -9.17 28.86 0.16
N LYS A 79 -9.40 29.11 -1.13
CA LYS A 79 -10.69 28.90 -1.81
C LYS A 79 -10.90 27.50 -2.34
N THR A 80 -9.86 26.67 -2.39
CA THR A 80 -9.95 25.33 -2.97
C THR A 80 -10.77 24.39 -2.06
N PRO A 81 -11.89 23.81 -2.54
CA PRO A 81 -12.72 22.92 -1.73
C PRO A 81 -11.94 21.68 -1.26
N GLN A 82 -11.83 21.51 0.05
CA GLN A 82 -11.19 20.33 0.64
C GLN A 82 -12.17 19.14 0.59
N ILE A 83 -11.87 18.12 -0.21
CA ILE A 83 -12.74 16.94 -0.40
C ILE A 83 -12.18 15.75 0.40
N GLY A 84 -12.91 15.32 1.44
CA GLY A 84 -12.56 14.15 2.26
C GLY A 84 -13.29 14.11 3.60
N ARG A 85 -13.05 13.06 4.42
CA ARG A 85 -13.69 12.87 5.74
C ARG A 85 -13.29 13.92 6.80
N ARG A 86 -12.24 14.71 6.57
CA ARG A 86 -11.74 15.75 7.48
C ARG A 86 -11.35 16.98 6.67
N THR A 87 -12.18 18.00 6.65
CA THR A 87 -11.89 19.30 6.04
C THR A 87 -11.05 20.14 6.99
N THR A 88 -10.05 20.86 6.45
CA THR A 88 -9.23 21.82 7.20
C THR A 88 -9.32 23.15 6.47
N ALA A 89 -9.90 24.16 7.12
CA ALA A 89 -9.96 25.51 6.58
C ALA A 89 -8.53 26.07 6.49
N ILE A 90 -8.18 26.66 5.35
CA ILE A 90 -6.86 27.25 5.12
C ILE A 90 -7.01 28.76 5.13
N ASN A 91 -6.39 29.39 6.13
CA ASN A 91 -6.25 30.84 6.22
C ASN A 91 -4.78 31.21 6.03
N TYR A 92 -4.51 32.44 5.61
CA TYR A 92 -3.14 32.91 5.44
C TYR A 92 -2.97 34.36 5.89
N LYS A 93 -1.76 34.71 6.34
CA LYS A 93 -1.37 36.05 6.77
C LYS A 93 0.08 36.35 6.39
N SER A 94 0.39 37.62 6.13
CA SER A 94 1.78 38.09 6.11
C SER A 94 2.36 38.01 7.53
N ILE A 95 3.68 37.84 7.64
CA ILE A 95 4.39 37.91 8.92
C ILE A 95 4.13 39.22 9.69
N GLU A 96 3.85 40.31 8.99
CA GLU A 96 3.55 41.62 9.59
C GLU A 96 2.16 41.67 10.25
N GLU A 97 1.25 40.78 9.86
CA GLU A 97 -0.15 40.72 10.33
C GLU A 97 -0.34 39.71 11.48
N ILE A 98 0.73 39.02 11.88
CA ILE A 98 0.66 37.95 12.87
C ILE A 98 0.56 38.51 14.29
N THR A 99 -0.28 37.89 15.12
CA THR A 99 -0.41 38.25 16.54
C THR A 99 0.11 37.15 17.45
N GLN A 100 0.44 37.49 18.70
CA GLN A 100 0.78 36.49 19.72
C GLN A 100 -0.34 35.46 19.96
N SER A 101 -1.60 35.89 19.80
CA SER A 101 -2.76 34.99 19.88
C SER A 101 -2.77 33.97 18.74
N ASP A 102 -2.45 34.39 17.51
CA ASP A 102 -2.34 33.48 16.37
C ASP A 102 -1.28 32.40 16.66
N ILE A 103 -0.11 32.82 17.15
CA ILE A 103 1.02 31.93 17.43
C ILE A 103 0.67 30.88 18.48
N GLN A 104 -0.08 31.25 19.52
CA GLN A 104 -0.41 30.36 20.64
C GLN A 104 -1.62 29.46 20.39
N ASN A 105 -2.58 29.88 19.56
CA ASN A 105 -3.90 29.26 19.51
C ASN A 105 -4.23 28.54 18.19
N ARG A 106 -3.43 28.76 17.14
CA ARG A 106 -3.64 28.20 15.81
C ARG A 106 -2.57 27.18 15.44
N VAL A 107 -2.92 26.29 14.52
CA VAL A 107 -1.93 25.45 13.83
C VAL A 107 -1.23 26.31 12.79
N LEU A 108 0.10 26.34 12.82
CA LEU A 108 0.89 27.23 11.97
C LEU A 108 1.60 26.47 10.85
N PHE A 109 1.64 27.05 9.66
CA PHE A 109 2.52 26.64 8.55
C PHE A 109 3.34 27.84 8.09
N LEU A 110 4.65 27.84 8.35
CA LEU A 110 5.52 28.96 8.04
C LEU A 110 6.17 28.81 6.67
N LEU A 111 6.12 29.86 5.85
CA LEU A 111 6.74 29.93 4.52
C LEU A 111 7.70 31.12 4.45
N GLY A 112 8.85 30.93 3.81
CA GLY A 112 9.83 31.98 3.56
C GLY A 112 11.22 31.62 4.05
N THR A 113 12.13 32.59 3.96
CA THR A 113 13.48 32.47 4.52
C THR A 113 13.47 32.85 6.00
N PRO A 114 14.51 32.48 6.76
CA PRO A 114 14.67 32.91 8.15
C PRO A 114 14.79 34.44 8.31
N GLU A 115 15.18 35.15 7.25
CA GLU A 115 15.29 36.61 7.17
C GLU A 115 13.94 37.27 6.85
N SER A 116 13.13 36.64 6.00
CA SER A 116 11.84 37.18 5.58
C SER A 116 10.68 36.77 6.49
N ASN A 117 10.82 35.66 7.22
CA ASN A 117 9.84 35.16 8.17
C ASN A 117 10.51 34.87 9.52
N SER A 118 10.45 35.84 10.43
CA SER A 118 11.11 35.79 11.74
C SER A 118 10.64 34.65 12.65
N LEU A 119 9.40 34.15 12.46
CA LEU A 119 8.86 33.03 13.24
C LEU A 119 9.62 31.73 12.98
N ILE A 120 10.27 31.58 11.82
CA ILE A 120 11.08 30.38 11.53
C ILE A 120 12.24 30.30 12.52
N LYS A 121 12.94 31.41 12.79
CA LYS A 121 14.00 31.46 13.80
C LYS A 121 13.42 31.31 15.21
N GLU A 122 12.30 31.97 15.51
CA GLU A 122 11.70 31.97 16.84
C GLU A 122 11.20 30.58 17.29
N LEU A 123 10.54 29.82 16.40
CA LEU A 123 9.93 28.54 16.75
C LEU A 123 10.87 27.35 16.56
N SER A 124 12.01 27.53 15.89
CA SER A 124 12.99 26.44 15.63
C SER A 124 14.07 26.30 16.71
N VAL A 125 13.96 27.00 17.84
CA VAL A 125 15.01 27.05 18.89
C VAL A 125 15.40 25.69 19.47
N ASP A 126 14.46 24.74 19.51
CA ASP A 126 14.68 23.38 20.03
C ASP A 126 15.07 22.37 18.94
N LEU A 127 15.11 22.79 17.68
CA LEU A 127 15.53 21.94 16.56
C LEU A 127 17.05 21.94 16.44
N PRO A 128 17.65 20.87 15.89
CA PRO A 128 19.05 20.87 15.47
C PRO A 128 19.22 21.68 14.17
N LEU A 129 18.67 22.89 14.13
CA LEU A 129 18.64 23.79 12.98
C LEU A 129 19.14 25.16 13.41
N SER A 130 20.13 25.69 12.68
CA SER A 130 20.60 27.06 12.85
C SER A 130 20.79 27.75 11.51
N PHE A 131 20.83 29.07 11.57
CA PHE A 131 20.79 29.94 10.41
C PHE A 131 21.95 30.92 10.47
N SER A 132 22.55 31.19 9.32
CA SER A 132 23.48 32.31 9.10
C SER A 132 23.01 33.11 7.90
N SER A 133 23.67 34.24 7.59
CA SER A 133 23.29 35.08 6.45
C SER A 133 23.39 34.41 5.07
N THR A 134 24.06 33.26 4.97
CA THR A 134 24.34 32.60 3.68
C THR A 134 24.16 31.09 3.69
N LYS A 135 23.89 30.49 4.86
CA LYS A 135 23.75 29.04 4.98
C LYS A 135 22.80 28.62 6.10
N LEU A 136 22.14 27.50 5.85
CA LEU A 136 21.40 26.68 6.80
C LEU A 136 22.33 25.61 7.35
N ILE A 137 22.20 25.31 8.65
CA ILE A 137 22.94 24.21 9.28
C ILE A 137 21.92 23.32 9.95
N PHE A 138 21.79 22.07 9.50
CA PHE A 138 20.91 21.08 10.12
C PHE A 138 21.70 19.86 10.56
N ASN A 139 21.58 19.48 11.83
CA ASN A 139 22.28 18.34 12.41
C ASN A 139 23.79 18.32 12.08
N GLN A 140 24.46 19.46 12.23
CA GLN A 140 25.88 19.69 11.92
C GLN A 140 26.27 19.65 10.42
N ASN A 141 25.33 19.42 9.52
CA ASN A 141 25.55 19.50 8.07
C ASN A 141 25.28 20.91 7.54
N ASP A 142 26.20 21.41 6.71
CA ASP A 142 26.10 22.72 6.05
C ASP A 142 25.32 22.62 4.73
N TYR A 143 24.31 23.48 4.57
CA TYR A 143 23.50 23.64 3.37
C TYR A 143 23.55 25.10 2.91
N SER A 144 24.48 25.39 1.99
CA SER A 144 24.79 26.74 1.53
C SER A 144 24.35 27.04 0.08
N ASN A 145 23.75 26.08 -0.62
CA ASN A 145 23.25 26.31 -1.97
C ASN A 145 21.93 27.10 -1.89
N LYS A 146 21.72 28.02 -2.83
CA LYS A 146 20.48 28.81 -2.93
C LYS A 146 19.22 27.94 -3.02
N LYS A 147 19.34 26.76 -3.64
CA LYS A 147 18.28 25.76 -3.83
C LYS A 147 18.16 24.75 -2.68
N ASP A 148 18.94 24.91 -1.61
CA ASP A 148 18.76 24.05 -0.44
C ASP A 148 17.48 24.45 0.30
N ILE A 149 16.63 23.46 0.56
CA ILE A 149 15.31 23.62 1.20
C ILE A 149 15.19 22.63 2.36
N ILE A 150 14.65 23.09 3.48
CA ILE A 150 14.28 22.26 4.63
C ILE A 150 12.77 22.33 4.83
N SER A 151 12.13 21.18 4.93
CA SER A 151 10.69 21.01 5.14
C SER A 151 10.45 20.25 6.45
N LEU A 152 9.76 20.87 7.40
CA LEU A 152 9.41 20.32 8.71
C LEU A 152 7.89 20.19 8.84
N MET A 153 7.42 19.07 9.39
CA MET A 153 6.00 18.77 9.53
C MET A 153 5.65 18.32 10.95
N PHE A 154 4.58 18.90 11.51
CA PHE A 154 3.95 18.45 12.78
C PHE A 154 4.88 18.45 14.01
N TYR A 155 5.77 19.43 14.15
CA TYR A 155 6.61 19.57 15.34
C TYR A 155 5.87 20.35 16.45
N PRO A 156 6.07 20.07 17.76
CA PRO A 156 5.44 20.83 18.84
C PRO A 156 5.80 22.31 18.78
N ASN A 157 4.81 23.19 18.81
CA ASN A 157 5.05 24.62 18.89
C ASN A 157 5.62 25.00 20.27
N PRO A 158 6.82 25.60 20.40
CA PRO A 158 7.39 25.97 21.69
C PRO A 158 6.53 26.95 22.50
N LYS A 159 5.64 27.71 21.85
CA LYS A 159 4.69 28.63 22.51
C LYS A 159 3.40 27.95 22.96
N ASN A 160 3.08 26.78 22.41
CA ASN A 160 2.00 25.90 22.86
C ASN A 160 2.26 24.48 22.38
N ILE A 161 2.93 23.68 23.21
CA ILE A 161 3.41 22.35 22.83
C ILE A 161 2.30 21.43 22.31
N ASN A 162 1.05 21.65 22.69
CA ASN A 162 -0.08 20.82 22.27
C ASN A 162 -0.53 21.10 20.81
N LEU A 163 -0.07 22.18 20.19
CA LEU A 163 -0.37 22.47 18.79
C LEU A 163 0.87 22.25 17.93
N PRO A 164 0.73 21.60 16.76
CA PRO A 164 1.84 21.48 15.84
C PRO A 164 2.10 22.80 15.10
N PHE A 165 3.36 23.03 14.73
CA PHE A 165 3.73 23.89 13.62
C PHE A 165 4.54 23.11 12.57
N SER A 166 4.57 23.66 11.37
CA SER A 166 5.32 23.17 10.21
C SER A 166 5.99 24.33 9.50
N PHE A 167 7.04 24.09 8.73
CA PHE A 167 7.60 25.11 7.84
C PHE A 167 8.21 24.52 6.56
N ILE A 168 8.33 25.38 5.55
CA ILE A 168 9.24 25.20 4.41
C ILE A 168 10.14 26.43 4.35
N THR A 169 11.44 26.23 4.46
CA THR A 169 12.44 27.31 4.48
C THR A 169 13.67 26.96 3.65
N GLY A 170 14.50 27.95 3.34
CA GLY A 170 15.62 27.82 2.41
C GLY A 170 16.56 29.02 2.49
N ASN A 171 17.59 29.00 1.65
CA ASN A 171 18.57 30.10 1.53
C ASN A 171 18.13 31.22 0.56
N SER A 172 17.03 31.05 -0.17
CA SER A 172 16.53 32.01 -1.16
C SER A 172 15.01 32.07 -1.19
N GLU A 173 14.44 33.27 -1.12
CA GLU A 173 12.98 33.47 -1.19
C GLU A 173 12.37 32.97 -2.50
N HIS A 174 13.08 33.18 -3.62
CA HIS A 174 12.66 32.72 -4.94
C HIS A 174 12.61 31.20 -5.03
N GLU A 175 13.66 30.52 -4.56
CA GLU A 175 13.72 29.05 -4.61
C GLU A 175 12.71 28.41 -3.65
N VAL A 176 12.50 28.99 -2.46
CA VAL A 176 11.45 28.54 -1.53
C VAL A 176 10.07 28.67 -2.17
N PHE A 177 9.75 29.82 -2.77
CA PHE A 177 8.47 30.02 -3.46
C PHE A 177 8.28 29.02 -4.61
N ASN A 178 9.30 28.84 -5.45
CA ASN A 178 9.25 27.91 -6.58
C ASN A 178 9.06 26.46 -6.12
N PHE A 179 9.75 26.04 -5.06
CA PHE A 179 9.59 24.72 -4.46
C PHE A 179 8.14 24.49 -4.01
N ILE A 180 7.53 25.45 -3.33
CA ILE A 180 6.13 25.37 -2.87
C ILE A 180 5.19 25.29 -4.06
N LYS A 181 5.36 26.17 -5.05
CA LYS A 181 4.56 26.18 -6.28
C LYS A 181 4.63 24.83 -6.99
N ASN A 182 5.82 24.27 -7.17
CA ASN A 182 6.01 22.97 -7.82
C ASN A 182 5.37 21.83 -7.01
N LYS A 183 5.52 21.84 -5.68
CA LYS A 183 4.90 20.84 -4.80
C LYS A 183 3.36 20.87 -4.88
N LEU A 184 2.77 22.02 -5.16
CA LEU A 184 1.33 22.18 -5.33
C LEU A 184 0.84 21.73 -6.72
N THR A 185 1.61 21.98 -7.78
CA THR A 185 1.24 21.60 -9.15
C THR A 185 1.45 20.11 -9.44
N GLN A 186 2.47 19.48 -8.83
CA GLN A 186 2.79 18.06 -9.05
C GLN A 186 1.90 17.10 -8.24
N ASN A 187 1.34 17.53 -7.10
CA ASN A 187 0.46 16.70 -6.28
C ASN A 187 -0.98 16.67 -6.83
N SER A 188 -1.21 15.88 -7.88
CA SER A 188 -2.54 15.57 -8.41
C SER A 188 -3.44 14.81 -7.41
N ARG A 189 -2.86 14.30 -6.32
CA ARG A 189 -3.59 13.73 -5.18
C ARG A 189 -3.78 14.80 -4.12
N ARG A 190 -5.04 15.08 -3.79
CA ARG A 190 -5.59 16.02 -2.77
C ARG A 190 -5.09 15.85 -1.32
N ARG A 191 -3.89 15.31 -1.08
CA ARG A 191 -3.19 15.43 0.20
C ARG A 191 -2.39 16.72 0.11
N GLY A 192 -2.87 17.77 0.79
CA GLY A 192 -2.28 19.12 0.70
C GLY A 192 -0.77 19.13 0.97
N PHE A 193 -0.07 20.15 0.46
CA PHE A 193 1.37 20.40 0.60
C PHE A 193 1.89 20.36 2.06
N PHE A 194 0.98 20.39 3.04
CA PHE A 194 1.22 20.27 4.48
C PHE A 194 1.34 18.83 5.01
N PHE A 195 1.43 17.83 4.12
CA PHE A 195 1.82 16.48 4.49
C PHE A 195 3.08 16.05 3.72
N GLN A 196 3.95 15.30 4.40
CA GLN A 196 5.11 14.63 3.80
C GLN A 196 5.31 13.26 4.49
N ASN A 197 6.26 12.46 4.00
CA ASN A 197 6.44 11.08 4.46
C ASN A 197 7.13 10.97 5.83
N MET A 198 8.01 11.92 6.14
CA MET A 198 8.82 11.97 7.37
C MET A 198 8.60 13.30 8.12
N ASP A 199 8.99 13.38 9.39
CA ASP A 199 8.81 14.62 10.16
C ASP A 199 9.67 15.77 9.60
N TYR A 200 10.86 15.48 9.08
CA TYR A 200 11.67 16.45 8.33
C TYR A 200 12.24 15.85 7.04
N GLU A 201 12.38 16.70 6.02
CA GLU A 201 12.97 16.40 4.71
C GLU A 201 13.86 17.57 4.28
N ILE A 202 15.05 17.27 3.78
CA ILE A 202 16.03 18.24 3.28
C ILE A 202 16.29 17.95 1.81
N PHE A 203 16.25 19.01 1.02
CA PHE A 203 16.46 18.98 -0.41
C PHE A 203 17.69 19.81 -0.76
N SER A 204 18.51 19.30 -1.68
CA SER A 204 19.60 20.04 -2.30
C SER A 204 19.47 19.94 -3.81
N ASN A 205 19.45 21.09 -4.49
CA ASN A 205 19.18 21.19 -5.93
C ASN A 205 17.96 20.37 -6.36
N ASP A 206 16.81 20.60 -5.70
CA ASP A 206 15.55 19.91 -5.98
C ASP A 206 15.53 18.39 -5.71
N THR A 207 16.65 17.81 -5.26
CA THR A 207 16.78 16.38 -4.91
C THR A 207 16.69 16.20 -3.40
N LYS A 208 15.89 15.24 -2.95
CA LYS A 208 15.79 14.91 -1.53
C LYS A 208 17.06 14.16 -1.07
N VAL A 209 17.83 14.77 -0.17
CA VAL A 209 19.14 14.26 0.27
C VAL A 209 19.13 13.76 1.70
N GLN A 210 18.25 14.23 2.57
CA GLN A 210 18.20 13.75 3.96
C GLN A 210 16.76 13.82 4.49
N MET A 211 16.37 12.87 5.33
CA MET A 211 15.05 12.86 5.96
C MET A 211 15.03 11.98 7.21
N GLY A 212 14.06 12.21 8.08
CA GLY A 212 13.86 11.35 9.23
C GLY A 212 12.72 11.78 10.14
N ASN A 213 12.56 11.02 11.21
CA ASN A 213 11.58 11.31 12.25
C ASN A 213 12.26 11.78 13.53
N PHE A 214 11.46 12.39 14.39
CA PHE A 214 11.84 12.63 15.77
C PHE A 214 11.38 11.47 16.69
N ASP A 215 12.13 11.24 17.76
CA ASP A 215 11.77 10.28 18.80
C ASP A 215 10.67 10.83 19.72
N THR A 216 10.34 10.10 20.79
CA THR A 216 9.32 10.54 21.76
C THR A 216 9.72 11.76 22.58
N THR A 217 11.00 12.17 22.52
CA THR A 217 11.54 13.38 23.14
C THR A 217 11.72 14.52 22.15
N TRP A 218 11.23 14.35 20.91
CA TRP A 218 11.35 15.30 19.82
C TRP A 218 12.80 15.59 19.37
N LYS A 219 13.73 14.67 19.64
CA LYS A 219 15.09 14.68 19.08
C LYS A 219 15.16 13.81 17.84
N ILE A 220 16.17 14.00 16.97
CA ILE A 220 16.35 13.14 15.79
C ILE A 220 16.38 11.67 16.24
N ASP A 221 15.50 10.85 15.66
CA ASP A 221 15.49 9.42 15.90
C ASP A 221 16.54 8.74 15.01
N PRO A 222 17.66 8.24 15.58
CA PRO A 222 18.68 7.57 14.78
C PRO A 222 18.17 6.28 14.13
N LYS A 223 17.04 5.72 14.59
CA LYS A 223 16.42 4.52 13.99
C LYS A 223 15.60 4.83 12.75
N VAL A 224 15.27 6.11 12.52
CA VAL A 224 14.50 6.58 11.36
C VAL A 224 15.14 7.84 10.82
N TYR A 225 16.40 7.69 10.41
CA TYR A 225 17.23 8.71 9.79
C TYR A 225 17.79 8.14 8.48
N PHE A 226 17.65 8.88 7.38
CA PHE A 226 18.15 8.48 6.06
C PHE A 226 18.94 9.63 5.46
N ASP A 227 20.13 9.31 4.97
CA ASP A 227 21.06 10.23 4.34
C ASP A 227 21.47 9.68 2.97
N TYR A 228 21.06 10.42 1.95
CA TYR A 228 21.32 10.17 0.53
C TYR A 228 22.14 11.32 -0.06
N SER A 229 22.91 12.06 0.75
CA SER A 229 23.74 13.17 0.27
C SER A 229 24.97 12.73 -0.52
N THR A 230 25.41 11.50 -0.33
CA THR A 230 26.63 10.94 -0.94
C THR A 230 26.34 9.70 -1.81
N GLY A 231 27.33 9.23 -2.57
CA GLY A 231 27.22 7.99 -3.36
C GLY A 231 26.20 8.05 -4.50
N ASN A 232 25.97 9.24 -5.09
CA ASN A 232 25.05 9.46 -6.19
C ASN A 232 25.81 9.90 -7.45
N ASP A 233 26.59 8.99 -8.02
CA ASP A 233 27.59 9.33 -9.03
C ASP A 233 27.16 8.90 -10.43
N THR A 234 27.54 9.70 -11.43
CA THR A 234 27.51 9.23 -12.81
C THR A 234 28.65 8.23 -13.02
N ILE A 235 28.31 6.95 -13.11
CA ILE A 235 29.29 5.86 -13.16
C ILE A 235 29.67 5.44 -14.59
N LEU A 236 28.84 5.77 -15.59
CA LEU A 236 29.11 5.49 -17.00
C LEU A 236 28.37 6.49 -17.89
N LYS A 237 28.99 6.92 -18.99
CA LYS A 237 28.33 7.66 -20.07
C LYS A 237 28.48 6.89 -21.37
N SER A 238 27.38 6.61 -22.05
CA SER A 238 27.34 5.83 -23.28
C SER A 238 26.83 6.67 -24.46
N GLU A 239 26.42 6.05 -25.57
CA GLU A 239 25.91 6.76 -26.74
C GLU A 239 24.61 7.49 -26.40
N TYR A 240 23.67 6.80 -25.74
CA TYR A 240 22.33 7.32 -25.45
C TYR A 240 22.06 7.59 -23.96
N TYR A 241 22.96 7.21 -23.04
CA TYR A 241 22.67 7.26 -21.60
C TYR A 241 23.77 7.90 -20.75
N ASN A 242 23.36 8.53 -19.64
CA ASN A 242 24.21 8.82 -18.48
C ASN A 242 23.72 7.94 -17.32
N PHE A 243 24.52 6.96 -16.91
CA PHE A 243 24.16 6.07 -15.82
C PHE A 243 24.55 6.65 -14.47
N ILE A 244 23.57 6.77 -13.60
CA ILE A 244 23.72 7.34 -12.27
C ILE A 244 23.41 6.25 -11.25
N SER A 245 24.39 5.89 -10.43
CA SER A 245 24.19 4.93 -9.34
C SER A 245 23.94 5.68 -8.05
N HIS A 246 22.85 5.31 -7.36
CA HIS A 246 22.53 5.83 -6.03
C HIS A 246 22.93 4.81 -4.98
N GLN A 247 23.70 5.24 -3.98
CA GLN A 247 24.17 4.42 -2.86
C GLN A 247 24.89 3.14 -3.31
N GLU A 248 25.76 3.27 -4.32
CA GLU A 248 26.55 2.17 -4.90
C GLU A 248 25.70 0.95 -5.31
N ALA A 249 24.52 1.20 -5.88
CA ALA A 249 23.52 0.17 -6.17
C ALA A 249 23.96 -0.91 -7.17
N ILE A 250 25.02 -0.68 -7.96
CA ILE A 250 25.44 -1.60 -9.02
C ILE A 250 26.96 -1.71 -9.13
N SER A 251 27.45 -2.90 -9.41
CA SER A 251 28.88 -3.17 -9.64
C SER A 251 29.33 -2.73 -11.04
N THR A 252 30.65 -2.57 -11.22
CA THR A 252 31.24 -2.22 -12.52
C THR A 252 30.91 -3.25 -13.62
N LEU A 253 30.91 -4.55 -13.28
CA LEU A 253 30.52 -5.60 -14.24
C LEU A 253 29.03 -5.51 -14.59
N GLY A 254 28.17 -5.29 -13.58
CA GLY A 254 26.74 -5.16 -13.77
C GLY A 254 26.38 -3.98 -14.68
N ILE A 255 27.07 -2.84 -14.53
CA ILE A 255 26.79 -1.67 -15.37
C ILE A 255 27.20 -1.89 -16.84
N SER A 256 28.31 -2.60 -17.10
CA SER A 256 28.72 -2.90 -18.48
C SER A 256 27.69 -3.78 -19.21
N GLN A 257 27.16 -4.80 -18.53
CA GLN A 257 26.12 -5.66 -19.10
C GLN A 257 24.83 -4.89 -19.34
N LEU A 258 24.37 -4.14 -18.33
CA LEU A 258 23.16 -3.31 -18.44
C LEU A 258 23.26 -2.34 -19.62
N ASN A 259 24.39 -1.63 -19.73
CA ASN A 259 24.63 -0.69 -20.81
C ASN A 259 24.53 -1.36 -22.18
N ASN A 260 25.18 -2.51 -22.37
CA ASN A 260 25.10 -3.23 -23.63
C ASN A 260 23.66 -3.62 -24.00
N ASP A 261 22.89 -4.09 -23.03
CA ASP A 261 21.52 -4.55 -23.24
C ASP A 261 20.59 -3.38 -23.62
N ILE A 262 20.66 -2.25 -22.91
CA ILE A 262 19.77 -1.11 -23.18
C ILE A 262 20.18 -0.32 -24.43
N GLU A 263 21.48 -0.23 -24.74
CA GLU A 263 21.98 0.35 -25.99
C GLU A 263 21.51 -0.47 -27.20
N THR A 264 21.54 -1.80 -27.08
CA THR A 264 21.03 -2.71 -28.12
C THR A 264 19.52 -2.53 -28.33
N SER A 265 18.74 -2.46 -27.24
CA SER A 265 17.30 -2.19 -27.30
C SER A 265 17.00 -0.86 -27.99
N THR A 266 17.72 0.21 -27.62
CA THR A 266 17.56 1.54 -28.22
C THR A 266 17.86 1.53 -29.71
N LYS A 267 18.93 0.86 -30.15
CA LYS A 267 19.25 0.71 -31.57
C LYS A 267 18.18 -0.06 -32.33
N ALA A 268 17.59 -1.08 -31.72
CA ALA A 268 16.47 -1.81 -32.30
C ALA A 268 15.23 -0.91 -32.45
N ILE A 269 14.90 -0.09 -31.44
CA ILE A 269 13.79 0.88 -31.50
C ILE A 269 14.04 1.92 -32.59
N LEU A 270 15.23 2.54 -32.62
CA LEU A 270 15.58 3.54 -33.64
C LEU A 270 15.47 2.97 -35.06
N THR A 271 16.00 1.77 -35.26
CA THR A 271 15.90 1.04 -36.55
C THR A 271 14.44 0.74 -36.90
N PHE A 272 13.66 0.27 -35.94
CA PHE A 272 12.24 0.00 -36.12
C PHE A 272 11.46 1.27 -36.46
N LEU A 273 11.79 2.42 -35.87
CA LEU A 273 11.11 3.70 -36.14
C LEU A 273 11.67 4.48 -37.32
N GLY A 274 12.72 4.00 -37.99
CA GLY A 274 13.40 4.72 -39.07
C GLY A 274 14.05 6.02 -38.59
N LYS A 275 14.48 6.08 -37.33
CA LYS A 275 15.12 7.25 -36.70
C LYS A 275 16.62 7.01 -36.58
N LYS A 276 17.41 8.08 -36.68
CA LYS A 276 18.88 8.00 -36.60
C LYS A 276 19.42 8.13 -35.17
N ASN A 277 18.73 8.89 -34.31
CA ASN A 277 19.18 9.19 -32.96
C ASN A 277 17.99 9.65 -32.10
N ILE A 278 18.18 9.71 -30.78
CA ILE A 278 17.32 10.42 -29.83
C ILE A 278 17.79 11.87 -29.66
N SER A 279 16.92 12.75 -29.14
CA SER A 279 17.18 14.19 -29.03
C SER A 279 18.24 14.54 -27.99
N SER A 280 18.36 13.75 -26.94
CA SER A 280 19.20 13.97 -25.77
C SER A 280 19.54 12.63 -25.12
N LYS A 281 20.63 12.57 -24.34
CA LYS A 281 20.93 11.38 -23.56
C LYS A 281 20.00 11.26 -22.37
N ILE A 282 19.54 10.04 -22.09
CA ILE A 282 18.67 9.72 -20.96
C ILE A 282 19.50 9.57 -19.69
N ASN A 283 19.07 10.22 -18.61
CA ASN A 283 19.65 10.00 -17.28
C ASN A 283 19.07 8.71 -16.68
N TYR A 284 19.90 7.68 -16.55
CA TYR A 284 19.48 6.34 -16.13
C TYR A 284 19.90 6.10 -14.67
N HIS A 285 18.97 6.34 -13.75
CA HIS A 285 19.14 6.25 -12.30
C HIS A 285 18.91 4.83 -11.79
N ILE A 286 19.86 4.32 -11.00
CA ILE A 286 19.84 2.96 -10.45
C ILE A 286 19.82 3.03 -8.92
N TYR A 287 18.78 2.47 -8.31
CA TYR A 287 18.58 2.45 -6.87
C TYR A 287 18.75 1.03 -6.31
N LYS A 288 19.23 0.95 -5.06
CA LYS A 288 19.53 -0.30 -4.37
C LYS A 288 18.26 -1.09 -4.04
N THR A 289 17.24 -0.41 -3.52
CA THR A 289 15.98 -1.02 -3.08
C THR A 289 14.77 -0.14 -3.42
N ALA A 290 13.58 -0.75 -3.39
CA ALA A 290 12.32 -0.02 -3.52
C ALA A 290 12.07 0.95 -2.36
N GLU A 291 12.59 0.63 -1.17
CA GLU A 291 12.54 1.54 -0.02
C GLU A 291 13.37 2.80 -0.28
N ASP A 292 14.62 2.65 -0.72
CA ASP A 292 15.50 3.80 -0.97
C ASP A 292 14.97 4.68 -2.09
N LYS A 293 14.56 4.07 -3.22
CA LYS A 293 13.91 4.79 -4.33
C LYS A 293 12.62 5.50 -3.85
N GLY A 294 11.81 4.83 -3.05
CA GLY A 294 10.59 5.39 -2.47
C GLY A 294 10.86 6.56 -1.54
N LEU A 295 11.89 6.48 -0.69
CA LEU A 295 12.25 7.55 0.24
C LEU A 295 12.75 8.80 -0.51
N MET A 296 13.59 8.60 -1.53
CA MET A 296 14.14 9.67 -2.36
C MET A 296 13.08 10.33 -3.26
N LEU A 297 12.24 9.53 -3.94
CA LEU A 297 11.36 10.02 -5.02
C LEU A 297 9.86 9.98 -4.70
N GLY A 298 9.44 9.25 -3.67
CA GLY A 298 8.02 8.99 -3.43
C GLY A 298 7.39 7.98 -4.41
N ASN A 299 8.19 7.25 -5.19
CA ASN A 299 7.74 6.19 -6.10
C ASN A 299 8.54 4.91 -5.83
N THR A 300 7.83 3.80 -5.59
CA THR A 300 8.45 2.51 -5.22
C THR A 300 8.44 1.49 -6.36
N GLU A 301 7.88 1.81 -7.54
CA GLU A 301 7.80 0.89 -8.68
C GLU A 301 9.20 0.40 -9.08
N GLN A 302 9.29 -0.83 -9.61
CA GLN A 302 10.57 -1.38 -10.07
C GLN A 302 11.28 -0.42 -11.02
N ALA A 303 10.55 0.11 -12.01
CA ALA A 303 11.05 1.12 -12.93
C ALA A 303 9.94 2.13 -13.28
N HIS A 304 10.30 3.41 -13.42
CA HIS A 304 9.47 4.46 -14.03
C HIS A 304 10.36 5.40 -14.84
N PHE A 305 9.76 6.26 -15.65
CA PHE A 305 10.47 7.34 -16.35
C PHE A 305 9.79 8.68 -16.06
N ASP A 306 10.53 9.77 -16.19
CA ASP A 306 10.00 11.13 -16.22
C ASP A 306 10.36 11.77 -17.57
N ILE A 307 9.32 12.24 -18.26
CA ILE A 307 9.44 12.79 -19.61
C ILE A 307 10.03 14.20 -19.61
N ASN A 308 9.84 14.96 -18.52
CA ASN A 308 10.24 16.36 -18.43
C ASN A 308 11.73 16.52 -18.12
N ASP A 309 12.28 15.67 -17.25
CA ASP A 309 13.71 15.66 -16.91
C ASP A 309 14.53 14.66 -17.75
N HIS A 310 13.85 13.94 -18.65
CA HIS A 310 14.42 12.97 -19.57
C HIS A 310 15.20 11.86 -18.84
N SER A 311 14.58 11.29 -17.82
CA SER A 311 15.20 10.32 -16.92
C SER A 311 14.41 9.00 -16.81
N VAL A 312 15.12 7.95 -16.40
CA VAL A 312 14.59 6.64 -16.07
C VAL A 312 15.12 6.24 -14.70
N HIS A 313 14.25 5.75 -13.83
CA HIS A 313 14.59 5.35 -12.47
C HIS A 313 14.29 3.87 -12.26
N THR A 314 15.32 3.06 -12.02
CA THR A 314 15.21 1.58 -11.94
C THR A 314 15.78 1.01 -10.65
N ILE A 315 15.32 -0.18 -10.27
CA ILE A 315 15.87 -0.99 -9.19
C ILE A 315 16.44 -2.26 -9.79
N ILE A 316 17.72 -2.52 -9.52
CA ILE A 316 18.42 -3.72 -9.99
C ILE A 316 18.97 -4.45 -8.77
N ASN A 317 18.35 -5.57 -8.43
CA ASN A 317 18.77 -6.45 -7.34
C ASN A 317 18.19 -7.86 -7.52
N ASP A 318 18.53 -8.78 -6.62
CA ASP A 318 18.14 -10.18 -6.72
C ASP A 318 16.61 -10.42 -6.72
N LYS A 319 15.82 -9.53 -6.11
CA LYS A 319 14.34 -9.63 -6.08
C LYS A 319 13.76 -9.56 -7.49
N TYR A 320 14.34 -8.67 -8.29
CA TYR A 320 13.99 -8.42 -9.67
C TYR A 320 14.97 -9.07 -10.65
N ALA A 321 15.77 -10.05 -10.21
CA ALA A 321 16.69 -10.76 -11.09
C ALA A 321 15.93 -11.37 -12.27
N ASN A 322 16.41 -11.08 -13.48
CA ASN A 322 15.76 -11.44 -14.74
C ASN A 322 14.34 -10.85 -14.95
N ASN A 323 13.86 -9.93 -14.13
CA ASN A 323 12.55 -9.29 -14.29
C ASN A 323 12.72 -7.95 -15.01
N PHE A 324 12.33 -7.86 -16.29
CA PHE A 324 12.53 -6.65 -17.09
C PHE A 324 11.22 -5.89 -17.29
N ILE A 325 11.27 -4.57 -17.12
CA ILE A 325 10.15 -3.62 -17.38
C ILE A 325 10.53 -2.58 -18.43
N GLN A 326 11.82 -2.29 -18.58
CA GLN A 326 12.45 -1.40 -19.59
C GLN A 326 11.67 -0.11 -19.90
N LYS A 327 11.48 0.73 -18.88
CA LYS A 327 10.79 2.03 -19.02
C LYS A 327 11.55 3.04 -19.89
N GLU A 328 12.83 2.80 -20.13
CA GLU A 328 13.60 3.51 -21.15
C GLU A 328 13.01 3.35 -22.56
N ASN A 329 12.47 2.18 -22.91
CA ASN A 329 11.84 1.97 -24.22
C ASN A 329 10.62 2.90 -24.37
N ASP A 330 9.83 3.06 -23.30
CA ASP A 330 8.65 3.90 -23.24
C ASP A 330 9.01 5.38 -23.44
N LEU A 331 9.99 5.86 -22.66
CA LEU A 331 10.50 7.22 -22.78
C LEU A 331 10.97 7.55 -24.20
N ILE A 332 11.74 6.65 -24.83
CA ILE A 332 12.27 6.82 -26.18
C ILE A 332 11.12 6.89 -27.20
N ILE A 333 10.17 5.95 -27.12
CA ILE A 333 9.03 5.89 -28.03
C ILE A 333 8.18 7.16 -27.90
N GLN A 334 7.90 7.63 -26.69
CA GLN A 334 7.13 8.85 -26.48
C GLN A 334 7.83 10.09 -27.04
N HIS A 335 9.15 10.19 -26.93
CA HIS A 335 9.90 11.31 -27.55
C HIS A 335 9.88 11.26 -29.08
N LEU A 336 9.97 10.05 -29.67
CA LEU A 336 10.10 9.89 -31.13
C LEU A 336 8.75 9.86 -31.87
N LEU A 337 7.71 9.34 -31.22
CA LEU A 337 6.38 9.15 -31.79
C LEU A 337 5.28 9.93 -31.07
N GLY A 338 5.54 10.60 -29.95
CA GLY A 338 4.47 11.22 -29.14
C GLY A 338 3.57 10.20 -28.44
N SER A 339 2.59 10.72 -27.67
CA SER A 339 1.58 9.90 -26.99
C SER A 339 0.54 9.36 -27.98
N SER A 340 0.10 8.12 -27.77
CA SER A 340 -1.02 7.51 -28.49
C SER A 340 -2.35 7.83 -27.81
N LYS A 341 -3.41 8.06 -28.60
CA LYS A 341 -4.80 8.14 -28.10
C LYS A 341 -5.32 6.80 -27.55
N SER A 342 -4.82 5.68 -28.05
CA SER A 342 -5.06 4.36 -27.47
C SER A 342 -4.00 4.08 -26.40
N LEU A 343 -4.43 3.91 -25.15
CA LEU A 343 -3.53 3.56 -24.04
C LEU A 343 -2.81 2.25 -24.31
N THR A 344 -3.52 1.28 -24.88
CA THR A 344 -2.98 -0.04 -25.24
C THR A 344 -1.85 0.04 -26.25
N LEU A 345 -1.96 0.83 -27.32
CA LEU A 345 -0.84 0.99 -28.25
C LEU A 345 0.38 1.65 -27.58
N GLY A 346 0.11 2.66 -26.74
CA GLY A 346 1.14 3.36 -25.96
C GLY A 346 1.90 2.43 -25.02
N ARG A 347 1.18 1.54 -24.32
CA ARG A 347 1.75 0.57 -23.38
C ARG A 347 2.39 -0.62 -24.07
N GLY A 348 1.85 -1.04 -25.21
CA GLY A 348 2.26 -2.25 -25.92
C GLY A 348 3.57 -2.12 -26.65
N LEU A 349 3.82 -1.00 -27.34
CA LEU A 349 4.99 -0.84 -28.19
C LEU A 349 6.31 -0.90 -27.39
N PRO A 350 6.42 -0.28 -26.19
CA PRO A 350 7.61 -0.45 -25.34
C PRO A 350 7.83 -1.89 -24.87
N VAL A 351 6.76 -2.58 -24.51
CA VAL A 351 6.81 -3.98 -24.01
C VAL A 351 7.16 -4.95 -25.13
N PHE A 352 6.75 -4.68 -26.37
CA PHE A 352 7.12 -5.45 -27.56
C PHE A 352 8.66 -5.55 -27.74
N PHE A 353 9.42 -4.52 -27.38
CA PHE A 353 10.90 -4.55 -27.39
C PHE A 353 11.52 -5.22 -26.15
N THR A 354 10.71 -5.58 -25.16
CA THR A 354 11.17 -6.13 -23.88
C THR A 354 11.09 -7.66 -23.90
N SER A 355 12.08 -8.30 -24.52
CA SER A 355 12.05 -9.76 -24.78
C SER A 355 11.87 -10.63 -23.53
N LYS A 356 12.41 -10.21 -22.38
CA LYS A 356 12.26 -10.87 -21.07
C LYS A 356 11.31 -10.12 -20.13
N TRP A 357 10.28 -9.47 -20.68
CA TRP A 357 9.27 -8.78 -19.89
C TRP A 357 8.67 -9.73 -18.85
N GLN A 358 8.70 -9.30 -17.58
CA GLN A 358 8.29 -10.11 -16.44
C GLN A 358 8.89 -11.53 -16.45
N ARG A 359 10.21 -11.65 -16.63
CA ARG A 359 11.03 -12.89 -16.63
C ARG A 359 11.00 -13.70 -17.92
N GLU A 360 9.82 -14.18 -18.28
CA GLU A 360 9.66 -15.16 -19.36
C GLU A 360 9.37 -14.53 -20.73
N GLY A 361 9.04 -13.23 -20.76
CA GLY A 361 8.65 -12.51 -21.97
C GLY A 361 7.14 -12.47 -22.19
N TYR A 362 6.66 -11.42 -22.87
CA TYR A 362 5.22 -11.23 -23.10
C TYR A 362 4.60 -12.37 -23.92
N GLU A 363 5.30 -12.94 -24.90
CA GLU A 363 4.77 -14.02 -25.75
C GLU A 363 4.40 -15.26 -24.92
N TYR A 364 5.27 -15.65 -23.99
CA TYR A 364 5.02 -16.75 -23.08
C TYR A 364 3.80 -16.46 -22.20
N TRP A 365 3.73 -15.27 -21.62
CA TRP A 365 2.65 -14.90 -20.72
C TRP A 365 1.30 -14.79 -21.45
N VAL A 366 1.25 -14.19 -22.63
CA VAL A 366 0.04 -14.17 -23.47
C VAL A 366 -0.40 -15.58 -23.82
N GLY A 367 0.53 -16.48 -24.12
CA GLY A 367 0.20 -17.88 -24.34
C GLY A 367 -0.41 -18.59 -23.14
N ARG A 368 0.09 -18.31 -21.93
CA ARG A 368 -0.49 -18.81 -20.67
C ARG A 368 -1.89 -18.24 -20.44
N LEU A 369 -2.09 -16.95 -20.69
CA LEU A 369 -3.41 -16.30 -20.57
C LEU A 369 -4.40 -16.84 -21.62
N ALA A 370 -3.96 -17.02 -22.88
CA ALA A 370 -4.79 -17.55 -23.96
C ALA A 370 -5.22 -18.99 -23.68
N LYS A 371 -4.31 -19.87 -23.25
CA LYS A 371 -4.65 -21.25 -22.85
C LYS A 371 -5.68 -21.34 -21.72
N SER A 372 -5.75 -20.32 -20.88
CA SER A 372 -6.59 -20.29 -19.69
C SER A 372 -7.85 -19.46 -19.84
N GLY A 373 -8.11 -18.89 -21.02
CA GLY A 373 -9.26 -18.01 -21.25
C GLY A 373 -9.18 -16.68 -20.49
N ASN A 374 -7.96 -16.19 -20.25
CA ASN A 374 -7.67 -14.97 -19.48
C ASN A 374 -7.24 -13.77 -20.34
N THR A 375 -7.49 -13.82 -21.64
CA THR A 375 -7.15 -12.77 -22.59
C THR A 375 -8.20 -11.66 -22.61
N LEU A 376 -7.86 -10.54 -23.23
CA LEU A 376 -8.77 -9.44 -23.54
C LEU A 376 -9.19 -9.51 -25.02
N SER A 377 -10.43 -9.14 -25.32
CA SER A 377 -10.90 -8.93 -26.71
C SER A 377 -10.29 -7.65 -27.30
N LEU A 378 -10.40 -7.44 -28.62
CA LEU A 378 -9.98 -6.15 -29.20
C LEU A 378 -10.87 -5.00 -28.71
N GLU A 379 -12.15 -5.25 -28.45
CA GLU A 379 -13.05 -4.25 -27.88
C GLU A 379 -12.54 -3.76 -26.52
N GLU A 380 -12.19 -4.69 -25.63
CA GLU A 380 -11.61 -4.35 -24.32
C GLU A 380 -10.25 -3.66 -24.45
N LEU A 381 -9.41 -4.11 -25.39
CA LEU A 381 -8.09 -3.52 -25.63
C LEU A 381 -8.15 -2.09 -26.21
N PHE A 382 -9.25 -1.69 -26.84
CA PHE A 382 -9.41 -0.32 -27.33
C PHE A 382 -10.32 0.56 -26.46
N ASP A 383 -10.79 0.03 -25.32
CA ASP A 383 -11.52 0.78 -24.29
C ASP A 383 -10.56 1.34 -23.23
N ASN A 384 -10.20 2.61 -23.36
CA ASN A 384 -9.28 3.26 -22.42
C ASN A 384 -9.81 3.28 -20.98
N GLU A 385 -11.13 3.38 -20.76
CA GLU A 385 -11.70 3.40 -19.40
C GLU A 385 -11.53 2.03 -18.73
N LEU A 386 -11.79 0.95 -19.47
CA LEU A 386 -11.52 -0.41 -19.01
C LEU A 386 -10.04 -0.62 -18.73
N ILE A 387 -9.15 -0.17 -19.62
CA ILE A 387 -7.70 -0.32 -19.49
C ILE A 387 -7.14 0.37 -18.24
N GLU A 388 -7.69 1.51 -17.84
CA GLU A 388 -7.30 2.18 -16.59
C GLU A 388 -7.71 1.41 -15.33
N ASN A 389 -8.77 0.61 -15.42
CA ASN A 389 -9.31 -0.19 -14.32
C ASN A 389 -8.86 -1.66 -14.34
N GLU A 390 -8.12 -2.08 -15.36
CA GLU A 390 -7.59 -3.43 -15.50
C GLU A 390 -6.19 -3.58 -14.85
N SER A 391 -5.80 -4.82 -14.56
CA SER A 391 -4.45 -5.17 -14.13
C SER A 391 -3.40 -4.68 -15.12
N ASP A 392 -2.45 -3.86 -14.65
CA ASP A 392 -1.32 -3.41 -15.45
C ASP A 392 -0.51 -4.59 -16.05
N LEU A 393 -0.39 -5.69 -15.31
CA LEU A 393 0.28 -6.92 -15.79
C LEU A 393 -0.46 -7.55 -16.97
N VAL A 394 -1.79 -7.55 -16.95
CA VAL A 394 -2.58 -8.13 -18.05
C VAL A 394 -2.56 -7.18 -19.24
N VAL A 395 -2.79 -5.88 -19.00
CA VAL A 395 -2.79 -4.85 -20.04
C VAL A 395 -1.46 -4.83 -20.77
N ASP A 396 -0.33 -4.68 -20.08
CA ASP A 396 0.98 -4.53 -20.72
C ASP A 396 1.31 -5.76 -21.60
N CYS A 397 1.04 -6.95 -21.07
CA CYS A 397 1.23 -8.23 -21.74
C CYS A 397 0.37 -8.34 -23.00
N MET A 398 -0.93 -8.11 -22.89
CA MET A 398 -1.88 -8.20 -24.01
C MET A 398 -1.67 -7.08 -25.04
N SER A 399 -1.23 -5.90 -24.60
CA SER A 399 -0.90 -4.75 -25.45
C SER A 399 0.30 -5.05 -26.35
N ALA A 400 1.34 -5.70 -25.82
CA ALA A 400 2.50 -6.11 -26.63
C ALA A 400 2.11 -7.15 -27.68
N ALA A 401 1.26 -8.11 -27.32
CA ALA A 401 0.71 -9.06 -28.28
C ALA A 401 -0.18 -8.40 -29.32
N LEU A 402 -0.93 -7.35 -28.97
CA LEU A 402 -1.69 -6.57 -29.94
C LEU A 402 -0.74 -5.90 -30.95
N ILE A 403 0.37 -5.30 -30.50
CA ILE A 403 1.37 -4.72 -31.40
C ILE A 403 1.92 -5.76 -32.37
N ASP A 404 2.35 -6.92 -31.88
CA ASP A 404 2.85 -7.99 -32.74
C ASP A 404 1.78 -8.49 -33.74
N PHE A 405 0.55 -8.70 -33.29
CA PHE A 405 -0.59 -9.04 -34.15
C PHE A 405 -0.81 -8.00 -35.25
N LEU A 406 -0.80 -6.71 -34.90
CA LEU A 406 -1.04 -5.62 -35.84
C LEU A 406 0.09 -5.47 -36.84
N ILE A 407 1.36 -5.67 -36.44
CA ILE A 407 2.50 -5.70 -37.35
C ILE A 407 2.31 -6.85 -38.36
N LYS A 408 1.92 -8.04 -37.90
CA LYS A 408 1.67 -9.21 -38.78
C LYS A 408 0.46 -9.00 -39.69
N LYS A 409 -0.57 -8.27 -39.24
CA LYS A 409 -1.83 -8.09 -39.96
C LYS A 409 -1.84 -6.91 -40.93
N LEU A 410 -1.29 -5.76 -40.52
CA LEU A 410 -1.34 -4.48 -41.25
C LEU A 410 0.01 -4.09 -41.86
N GLY A 411 1.10 -4.63 -41.31
CA GLY A 411 2.45 -4.17 -41.59
C GLY A 411 2.87 -3.02 -40.68
N LYS A 412 4.17 -2.97 -40.39
CA LYS A 412 4.82 -1.96 -39.55
C LYS A 412 4.44 -0.52 -39.94
N ASP A 413 4.56 -0.17 -41.22
CA ASP A 413 4.39 1.22 -41.65
C ASP A 413 2.95 1.72 -41.48
N GLN A 414 1.97 0.85 -41.70
CA GLN A 414 0.57 1.18 -41.44
C GLN A 414 0.31 1.38 -39.94
N LEU A 415 0.87 0.53 -39.09
CA LEU A 415 0.76 0.69 -37.64
C LEU A 415 1.35 2.03 -37.18
N LEU A 416 2.58 2.34 -37.60
CA LEU A 416 3.27 3.57 -37.21
C LEU A 416 2.56 4.83 -37.71
N ASN A 417 2.03 4.81 -38.94
CA ASN A 417 1.27 5.94 -39.48
C ASN A 417 -0.02 6.23 -38.70
N ARG A 418 -0.61 5.21 -38.07
CA ARG A 418 -1.86 5.34 -37.30
C ARG A 418 -1.61 5.56 -35.81
N TYR A 419 -0.46 5.14 -35.29
CA TYR A 419 -0.12 5.03 -33.86
C TYR A 419 -0.67 6.16 -32.97
N GLN A 420 -0.34 7.43 -33.26
CA GLN A 420 -0.74 8.56 -32.41
C GLN A 420 -2.26 8.73 -32.32
N ASN A 421 -2.97 8.56 -33.43
CA ASN A 421 -4.34 9.03 -33.60
C ASN A 421 -5.34 7.90 -33.86
N TRP A 422 -4.93 6.64 -33.71
CA TRP A 422 -5.80 5.53 -34.03
C TRP A 422 -6.85 5.31 -32.93
N THR A 423 -8.10 5.44 -33.33
CA THR A 423 -9.27 5.00 -32.57
C THR A 423 -10.12 4.16 -33.52
N PRO A 424 -10.01 2.81 -33.50
CA PRO A 424 -10.71 1.96 -34.45
C PRO A 424 -12.22 2.08 -34.24
N SER A 425 -12.97 2.06 -35.34
CA SER A 425 -14.44 1.99 -35.26
C SER A 425 -14.90 0.62 -34.79
N PRO A 426 -16.11 0.47 -34.22
CA PRO A 426 -16.66 -0.85 -33.85
C PRO A 426 -16.65 -1.85 -35.02
N LYS A 427 -16.87 -1.38 -36.26
CA LYS A 427 -16.78 -2.20 -37.46
C LYS A 427 -15.35 -2.68 -37.75
N GLU A 428 -14.35 -1.83 -37.52
CA GLU A 428 -12.94 -2.21 -37.68
C GLU A 428 -12.53 -3.25 -36.64
N ILE A 429 -12.93 -3.05 -35.38
CA ILE A 429 -12.73 -4.03 -34.30
C ILE A 429 -13.35 -5.38 -34.68
N SER A 430 -14.63 -5.39 -35.06
CA SER A 430 -15.34 -6.61 -35.47
C SER A 430 -14.67 -7.34 -36.64
N ASN A 431 -14.16 -6.60 -37.63
CA ASN A 431 -13.44 -7.19 -38.77
C ASN A 431 -12.09 -7.83 -38.38
N LEU A 432 -11.44 -7.35 -37.32
CA LEU A 432 -10.14 -7.85 -36.85
C LEU A 432 -10.27 -8.96 -35.81
N GLU A 433 -11.37 -9.01 -35.05
CA GLU A 433 -11.55 -9.88 -33.89
C GLU A 433 -11.30 -11.36 -34.21
N SER A 434 -11.84 -11.87 -35.33
CA SER A 434 -11.63 -13.28 -35.69
C SER A 434 -10.15 -13.60 -35.96
N SER A 435 -9.41 -12.69 -36.59
CA SER A 435 -7.96 -12.86 -36.80
C SER A 435 -7.17 -12.74 -35.50
N TRP A 436 -7.62 -11.88 -34.57
CA TRP A 436 -7.03 -11.75 -33.24
C TRP A 436 -7.18 -13.05 -32.43
N GLN A 437 -8.37 -13.64 -32.41
CA GLN A 437 -8.60 -14.92 -31.74
C GLN A 437 -7.76 -16.05 -32.34
N GLN A 438 -7.63 -16.11 -33.68
CA GLN A 438 -6.74 -17.07 -34.35
C GLN A 438 -5.26 -16.88 -33.97
N TYR A 439 -4.82 -15.63 -33.83
CA TYR A 439 -3.47 -15.30 -33.39
C TYR A 439 -3.22 -15.78 -31.96
N LEU A 440 -4.16 -15.54 -31.04
CA LEU A 440 -4.09 -16.02 -29.66
C LEU A 440 -4.06 -17.56 -29.59
N ASP A 441 -4.88 -18.24 -30.40
CA ASP A 441 -4.89 -19.70 -30.49
C ASP A 441 -3.54 -20.28 -30.94
N ILE A 442 -2.87 -19.63 -31.90
CA ILE A 442 -1.55 -20.05 -32.37
C ILE A 442 -0.51 -19.91 -31.26
N ILE A 443 -0.48 -18.77 -30.56
CA ILE A 443 0.44 -18.54 -29.44
C ILE A 443 0.15 -19.54 -28.31
N ALA A 444 -1.13 -19.75 -28.00
CA ALA A 444 -1.54 -20.74 -27.02
C ALA A 444 -0.98 -22.12 -27.38
N ARG A 445 -1.20 -22.63 -28.60
CA ARG A 445 -0.69 -23.97 -29.01
C ARG A 445 0.82 -24.11 -28.86
N ASN A 446 1.57 -23.05 -29.14
CA ASN A 446 3.05 -23.06 -29.08
C ASN A 446 3.61 -22.87 -27.67
N THR A 447 2.80 -22.44 -26.71
CA THR A 447 3.26 -22.13 -25.35
C THR A 447 3.39 -23.40 -24.51
N LYS A 448 4.50 -23.54 -23.79
CA LYS A 448 4.72 -24.70 -22.93
C LYS A 448 3.70 -24.74 -21.78
N VAL A 449 3.16 -25.93 -21.50
CA VAL A 449 2.34 -26.15 -20.31
C VAL A 449 3.27 -26.31 -19.11
N VAL A 450 3.07 -25.50 -18.08
CA VAL A 450 3.81 -25.64 -16.82
C VAL A 450 3.03 -26.57 -15.90
N ALA A 451 3.70 -27.60 -15.40
CA ALA A 451 3.12 -28.49 -14.38
C ALA A 451 2.81 -27.69 -13.11
N LYS A 452 1.81 -28.14 -12.33
CA LYS A 452 1.57 -27.59 -10.99
C LYS A 452 2.87 -27.66 -10.19
N ARG A 453 3.24 -26.55 -9.54
CA ARG A 453 4.43 -26.50 -8.70
C ARG A 453 4.17 -27.35 -7.46
N ASN A 454 5.07 -28.29 -7.19
CA ASN A 454 4.94 -29.16 -6.04
C ASN A 454 5.50 -28.43 -4.80
N PHE A 455 4.64 -27.70 -4.10
CA PHE A 455 4.99 -27.09 -2.83
C PHE A 455 4.82 -28.11 -1.70
N SER A 456 5.83 -28.22 -0.83
CA SER A 456 5.79 -29.06 0.36
C SER A 456 4.46 -28.87 1.10
N THR A 457 3.81 -29.97 1.49
CA THR A 457 2.59 -29.98 2.33
C THR A 457 2.95 -29.96 3.82
N THR A 458 4.08 -29.37 4.18
CA THR A 458 4.48 -29.14 5.57
C THR A 458 3.40 -28.36 6.31
N TYR A 459 3.13 -28.76 7.55
CA TYR A 459 2.24 -28.05 8.46
C TYR A 459 2.64 -26.57 8.54
N LEU A 460 1.71 -25.66 8.20
CA LEU A 460 1.99 -24.23 8.17
C LEU A 460 1.99 -23.66 9.59
N LYS A 461 3.11 -23.06 9.99
CA LYS A 461 3.34 -22.38 11.26
C LYS A 461 3.64 -20.93 10.97
N GLY A 462 2.68 -20.04 11.18
CA GLY A 462 2.88 -18.66 10.75
C GLY A 462 1.88 -17.67 11.28
N PHE A 463 1.93 -16.51 10.63
CA PHE A 463 1.12 -15.35 10.95
C PHE A 463 0.56 -14.72 9.69
N ASN A 464 -0.57 -14.05 9.85
CA ASN A 464 -0.97 -12.98 8.96
C ASN A 464 -0.05 -11.80 9.19
N PHE A 465 0.87 -11.58 8.26
CA PHE A 465 1.78 -10.46 8.22
C PHE A 465 1.02 -9.25 7.68
N ALA A 466 0.74 -8.30 8.57
CA ALA A 466 -0.16 -7.17 8.32
C ALA A 466 0.61 -5.86 8.18
N HIS A 467 0.19 -5.02 7.22
CA HIS A 467 0.80 -3.72 6.91
C HIS A 467 0.43 -2.64 7.92
N GLU A 468 0.86 -2.86 9.16
CA GLU A 468 0.56 -1.96 10.27
C GLU A 468 1.39 -0.66 10.24
N GLY A 469 2.36 -0.56 9.32
CA GLY A 469 3.12 0.66 9.03
C GLY A 469 2.76 1.25 7.68
N TYR A 470 2.09 2.41 7.68
CA TYR A 470 1.63 3.10 6.46
C TYR A 470 2.64 4.14 5.92
N GLY A 471 3.92 3.98 6.25
CA GLY A 471 5.03 4.74 5.70
C GLY A 471 5.93 3.85 4.84
N ILE A 472 6.79 4.47 4.02
CA ILE A 472 7.73 3.75 3.14
C ILE A 472 8.70 2.89 3.97
N TYR A 473 9.20 3.43 5.07
CA TYR A 473 10.23 2.82 5.92
C TYR A 473 9.72 1.77 6.93
N ASN A 474 8.40 1.59 7.07
CA ASN A 474 7.81 0.66 8.04
C ASN A 474 6.64 -0.20 7.50
N GLY A 475 6.32 -0.09 6.21
CA GLY A 475 5.38 -0.95 5.50
C GLY A 475 6.04 -2.19 4.89
N TYR A 476 5.27 -3.01 4.17
CA TYR A 476 5.70 -4.31 3.60
C TYR A 476 6.98 -4.27 2.76
N LEU A 477 7.35 -3.14 2.15
CA LEU A 477 8.55 -3.04 1.32
C LEU A 477 9.85 -2.74 2.10
N SER A 478 9.75 -2.52 3.41
CA SER A 478 10.81 -1.91 4.21
C SER A 478 11.80 -2.90 4.82
N ARG A 479 12.96 -2.40 5.24
CA ARG A 479 13.90 -3.06 6.13
C ARG A 479 13.24 -3.48 7.45
N LYS A 480 12.39 -2.63 8.04
CA LYS A 480 11.62 -2.97 9.25
C LYS A 480 10.67 -4.15 9.05
N ALA A 481 10.07 -4.28 7.87
CA ALA A 481 9.29 -5.47 7.51
C ALA A 481 10.16 -6.72 7.44
N THR A 482 11.38 -6.59 6.92
CA THR A 482 12.36 -7.68 6.90
C THR A 482 12.73 -8.10 8.33
N ASP A 483 12.98 -7.15 9.25
CA ASP A 483 13.27 -7.44 10.66
C ASP A 483 12.09 -8.14 11.34
N ALA A 484 10.85 -7.74 11.03
CA ALA A 484 9.65 -8.39 11.52
C ALA A 484 9.49 -9.83 10.98
N LEU A 485 9.93 -10.11 9.76
CA LEU A 485 9.98 -11.47 9.20
C LEU A 485 11.08 -12.31 9.88
N VAL A 486 12.25 -11.73 10.14
CA VAL A 486 13.32 -12.39 10.91
C VAL A 486 12.82 -12.80 12.29
N LYS A 487 12.16 -11.88 13.01
CA LYS A 487 11.56 -12.17 14.32
C LYS A 487 10.56 -13.33 14.24
N GLN A 488 9.72 -13.37 13.20
CA GLN A 488 8.78 -14.48 13.01
C GLN A 488 9.51 -15.81 12.78
N LYS A 489 10.54 -15.80 11.93
CA LYS A 489 11.37 -16.98 11.68
C LYS A 489 12.02 -17.49 12.97
N GLU A 490 12.58 -16.60 13.78
CA GLU A 490 13.17 -16.93 15.08
C GLU A 490 12.15 -17.51 16.07
N MET A 491 10.86 -17.17 15.94
CA MET A 491 9.79 -17.77 16.72
C MET A 491 9.42 -19.20 16.24
N GLY A 492 10.07 -19.71 15.20
CA GLY A 492 9.82 -21.02 14.61
C GLY A 492 8.83 -21.00 13.45
N ALA A 493 8.46 -19.83 12.94
CA ALA A 493 7.58 -19.75 11.78
C ALA A 493 8.24 -20.36 10.53
N ASN A 494 7.45 -21.11 9.76
CA ASN A 494 7.82 -21.64 8.45
C ASN A 494 6.91 -21.09 7.34
N ALA A 495 5.95 -20.22 7.68
CA ALA A 495 5.03 -19.64 6.72
C ALA A 495 4.63 -18.20 7.13
N ILE A 496 4.26 -17.39 6.14
CA ILE A 496 3.62 -16.09 6.34
C ILE A 496 2.42 -15.94 5.40
N THR A 497 1.46 -15.13 5.81
CA THR A 497 0.36 -14.67 4.96
C THR A 497 0.48 -13.18 4.71
N ILE A 498 0.65 -12.77 3.46
CA ILE A 498 0.74 -11.36 3.06
C ILE A 498 -0.67 -10.87 2.71
N VAL A 499 -1.13 -9.80 3.36
CA VAL A 499 -2.52 -9.33 3.28
C VAL A 499 -2.58 -7.93 2.68
N PRO A 500 -2.59 -7.77 1.35
CA PRO A 500 -2.85 -6.48 0.72
C PRO A 500 -4.36 -6.21 0.64
N TYR A 501 -4.78 -5.01 1.03
CA TYR A 501 -6.17 -4.55 1.06
C TYR A 501 -6.50 -3.67 -0.14
N SER A 502 -7.59 -3.97 -0.82
CA SER A 502 -8.33 -3.01 -1.63
C SER A 502 -9.58 -2.54 -0.89
N TYR A 503 -10.28 -1.53 -1.42
CA TYR A 503 -11.37 -0.87 -0.70
C TYR A 503 -12.61 -0.75 -1.57
N ILE A 504 -13.76 -1.06 -0.99
CA ILE A 504 -15.08 -0.66 -1.51
C ILE A 504 -15.60 0.46 -0.61
N ARG A 505 -15.97 1.59 -1.22
CA ARG A 505 -16.50 2.75 -0.50
C ARG A 505 -18.02 2.67 -0.47
N GLY A 506 -18.62 2.72 0.73
CA GLY A 506 -20.07 2.83 0.89
C GLY A 506 -20.53 2.26 2.22
N SER A 507 -21.51 2.92 2.84
CA SER A 507 -22.28 2.41 3.97
C SER A 507 -23.75 2.33 3.54
N GLY A 508 -24.36 1.15 3.52
CA GLY A 508 -25.72 0.93 3.01
C GLY A 508 -25.70 0.19 1.65
N ASN A 509 -26.52 0.65 0.69
CA ASN A 509 -26.57 0.08 -0.67
C ASN A 509 -25.23 0.30 -1.38
N ILE A 510 -24.42 -0.76 -1.46
CA ILE A 510 -23.15 -0.77 -2.17
C ILE A 510 -23.43 -1.05 -3.64
N GLU A 511 -22.97 -0.19 -4.53
CA GLU A 511 -22.96 -0.46 -5.97
C GLU A 511 -21.68 -1.21 -6.36
N PRO A 512 -21.73 -2.13 -7.35
CA PRO A 512 -20.54 -2.80 -7.85
C PRO A 512 -19.59 -1.76 -8.45
N THR A 513 -18.34 -1.77 -8.00
CA THR A 513 -17.30 -0.82 -8.43
C THR A 513 -15.99 -1.54 -8.73
N TYR A 514 -15.19 -0.96 -9.63
CA TYR A 514 -13.83 -1.44 -9.85
C TYR A 514 -13.00 -1.33 -8.58
N LEU A 515 -12.24 -2.40 -8.30
CA LEU A 515 -11.39 -2.47 -7.12
C LEU A 515 -10.01 -1.92 -7.46
N SER A 516 -9.65 -0.80 -6.85
CA SER A 516 -8.36 -0.17 -7.09
C SER A 516 -7.21 -0.99 -6.51
N LEU A 517 -6.16 -1.18 -7.31
CA LEU A 517 -4.86 -1.64 -6.84
C LEU A 517 -4.10 -0.47 -6.20
N ASN A 518 -3.54 -0.67 -5.01
CA ASN A 518 -2.82 0.40 -4.33
C ASN A 518 -1.48 0.68 -5.03
N LYS A 519 -1.31 1.90 -5.54
CA LYS A 519 -0.05 2.36 -6.17
C LYS A 519 0.75 3.35 -5.30
N GLY A 520 0.27 3.68 -4.10
CA GLY A 520 0.92 4.68 -3.25
C GLY A 520 2.25 4.17 -2.66
N ALA A 521 3.28 5.01 -2.63
CA ALA A 521 4.49 4.69 -1.88
C ALA A 521 4.16 4.59 -0.38
N GLY A 522 4.56 3.48 0.27
CA GLY A 522 4.22 3.18 1.66
C GLY A 522 2.83 2.57 1.88
N SER A 523 2.06 2.35 0.81
CA SER A 523 0.85 1.53 0.85
C SER A 523 1.15 0.05 0.57
N GLU A 524 0.12 -0.79 0.66
CA GLU A 524 0.15 -2.23 0.38
C GLU A 524 0.18 -2.50 -1.12
N ASN A 525 1.20 -1.95 -1.79
CA ASN A 525 1.38 -2.07 -3.24
C ASN A 525 2.12 -3.35 -3.63
N ASP A 526 2.16 -3.64 -4.93
CA ASP A 526 2.82 -4.84 -5.48
C ASP A 526 4.26 -4.99 -5.03
N GLN A 527 4.99 -3.87 -4.93
CA GLN A 527 6.41 -3.91 -4.54
C GLN A 527 6.58 -4.32 -3.07
N GLY A 528 5.66 -3.92 -2.20
CA GLY A 528 5.58 -4.43 -0.83
C GLY A 528 5.28 -5.92 -0.78
N VAL A 529 4.32 -6.40 -1.58
CA VAL A 529 3.99 -7.83 -1.69
C VAL A 529 5.20 -8.64 -2.16
N ILE A 530 5.85 -8.20 -3.25
CA ILE A 530 7.05 -8.84 -3.82
C ILE A 530 8.20 -8.87 -2.81
N HIS A 531 8.48 -7.74 -2.15
CA HIS A 531 9.54 -7.65 -1.15
C HIS A 531 9.32 -8.64 -0.01
N SER A 532 8.13 -8.61 0.61
CA SER A 532 7.80 -9.48 1.74
C SER A 532 7.82 -10.96 1.33
N ALA A 533 7.28 -11.30 0.15
CA ALA A 533 7.28 -12.67 -0.34
C ALA A 533 8.70 -13.18 -0.62
N TYR A 534 9.54 -12.34 -1.22
CA TYR A 534 10.93 -12.67 -1.53
C TYR A 534 11.76 -12.90 -0.25
N GLU A 535 11.68 -11.98 0.72
CA GLU A 535 12.45 -12.10 1.97
C GLU A 535 12.01 -13.32 2.78
N ALA A 536 10.71 -13.60 2.85
CA ALA A 536 10.21 -14.80 3.49
C ALA A 536 10.73 -16.08 2.82
N LYS A 537 10.68 -16.15 1.49
CA LYS A 537 11.21 -17.28 0.72
C LYS A 537 12.71 -17.47 0.92
N LYS A 538 13.48 -16.38 0.97
CA LYS A 538 14.93 -16.41 1.27
C LYS A 538 15.22 -17.00 2.65
N MET A 539 14.31 -16.82 3.62
CA MET A 539 14.37 -17.43 4.96
C MET A 539 13.79 -18.85 5.02
N GLY A 540 13.45 -19.44 3.87
CA GLY A 540 12.83 -20.77 3.78
C GLY A 540 11.42 -20.83 4.35
N MET A 541 10.69 -19.70 4.33
CA MET A 541 9.28 -19.65 4.72
C MET A 541 8.37 -19.71 3.48
N SER A 542 7.28 -20.47 3.60
CA SER A 542 6.18 -20.51 2.64
C SER A 542 5.36 -19.22 2.67
N THR A 543 4.77 -18.85 1.53
CA THR A 543 4.02 -17.59 1.40
C THR A 543 2.60 -17.84 0.90
N LEU A 544 1.62 -17.36 1.66
CA LEU A 544 0.22 -17.24 1.25
C LEU A 544 -0.07 -15.77 0.91
N LEU A 545 -0.41 -15.48 -0.34
CA LEU A 545 -1.00 -14.18 -0.69
C LEU A 545 -2.49 -14.25 -0.40
N LYS A 546 -2.98 -13.37 0.48
CA LYS A 546 -4.40 -13.27 0.87
C LYS A 546 -4.89 -11.84 0.63
N PRO A 547 -5.16 -11.44 -0.62
CA PRO A 547 -5.73 -10.14 -0.91
C PRO A 547 -7.11 -10.02 -0.24
N GLN A 548 -7.35 -8.90 0.42
CA GLN A 548 -8.59 -8.65 1.16
C GLN A 548 -9.28 -7.38 0.67
N ILE A 549 -10.58 -7.30 0.89
CA ILE A 549 -11.39 -6.12 0.57
C ILE A 549 -11.91 -5.53 1.87
N PHE A 550 -11.58 -4.27 2.13
CA PHE A 550 -12.20 -3.51 3.20
C PHE A 550 -13.45 -2.81 2.68
N VAL A 551 -14.59 -3.07 3.31
CA VAL A 551 -15.88 -2.46 2.97
C VAL A 551 -16.19 -1.33 3.96
N GLY A 552 -16.46 -0.13 3.46
CA GLY A 552 -16.55 1.07 4.29
C GLY A 552 -17.75 1.15 5.23
N GLY A 553 -17.70 0.54 6.42
CA GLY A 553 -18.81 0.58 7.38
C GLY A 553 -19.70 -0.67 7.36
N SER A 554 -19.23 -1.73 6.69
CA SER A 554 -19.74 -3.09 6.75
C SER A 554 -18.54 -4.06 6.65
N TRP A 555 -18.79 -5.37 6.55
CA TRP A 555 -17.76 -6.38 6.29
C TRP A 555 -18.11 -7.14 4.99
N PRO A 556 -17.13 -7.78 4.31
CA PRO A 556 -17.37 -8.43 3.02
C PRO A 556 -18.52 -9.44 3.01
N GLY A 557 -18.77 -10.13 4.13
CA GLY A 557 -19.80 -11.16 4.22
C GLY A 557 -21.23 -10.65 4.25
N GLU A 558 -21.42 -9.36 4.51
CA GLU A 558 -22.72 -8.65 4.46
C GLU A 558 -23.00 -8.01 3.10
N MET A 559 -22.07 -8.09 2.15
CA MET A 559 -22.26 -7.51 0.82
C MET A 559 -23.33 -8.28 0.06
N ASP A 560 -24.35 -7.54 -0.38
CA ASP A 560 -25.45 -8.04 -1.16
C ASP A 560 -25.83 -7.02 -2.24
N PHE A 561 -26.37 -7.50 -3.36
CA PHE A 561 -26.83 -6.67 -4.47
C PHE A 561 -28.27 -7.01 -4.83
N GLU A 562 -29.02 -6.01 -5.27
CA GLU A 562 -30.46 -6.12 -5.51
C GLU A 562 -30.77 -6.91 -6.80
N THR A 563 -29.89 -6.84 -7.80
CA THR A 563 -30.11 -7.47 -9.11
C THR A 563 -28.98 -8.40 -9.54
N GLU A 564 -29.31 -9.35 -10.42
CA GLU A 564 -28.34 -10.27 -11.03
C GLU A 564 -27.32 -9.52 -11.89
N GLU A 565 -27.70 -8.42 -12.54
CA GLU A 565 -26.79 -7.57 -13.32
C GLU A 565 -25.72 -6.93 -12.43
N GLN A 566 -26.10 -6.48 -11.23
CA GLN A 566 -25.16 -5.95 -10.25
C GLN A 566 -24.20 -7.05 -9.76
N TRP A 567 -24.70 -8.27 -9.51
CA TRP A 567 -23.86 -9.42 -9.17
C TRP A 567 -22.88 -9.78 -10.29
N GLN A 568 -23.34 -9.78 -11.55
CA GLN A 568 -22.47 -10.02 -12.71
C GLN A 568 -21.39 -8.95 -12.86
N ALA A 569 -21.74 -7.68 -12.67
CA ALA A 569 -20.78 -6.58 -12.65
C ALA A 569 -19.75 -6.76 -11.52
N PHE A 570 -20.21 -7.06 -10.30
CA PHE A 570 -19.33 -7.33 -9.16
C PHE A 570 -18.36 -8.47 -9.45
N PHE A 571 -18.84 -9.63 -9.92
CA PHE A 571 -17.96 -10.76 -10.21
C PHE A 571 -16.99 -10.47 -11.36
N SER A 572 -17.39 -9.67 -12.35
CA SER A 572 -16.48 -9.20 -13.40
C SER A 572 -15.35 -8.34 -12.82
N TYR A 573 -15.68 -7.34 -12.01
CA TYR A 573 -14.69 -6.45 -11.39
C TYR A 573 -13.79 -7.17 -10.37
N TYR A 574 -14.39 -8.04 -9.56
CA TYR A 574 -13.67 -8.89 -8.61
C TYR A 574 -12.70 -9.83 -9.34
N TYR A 575 -13.13 -10.43 -10.46
CA TYR A 575 -12.29 -11.32 -11.25
C TYR A 575 -11.05 -10.61 -11.79
N ARG A 576 -11.22 -9.41 -12.37
CA ARG A 576 -10.10 -8.58 -12.87
C ARG A 576 -9.11 -8.28 -11.75
N TRP A 577 -9.62 -7.92 -10.57
CA TRP A 577 -8.82 -7.63 -9.39
C TRP A 577 -8.05 -8.83 -8.85
N ILE A 578 -8.69 -9.98 -8.62
CA ILE A 578 -7.99 -11.15 -8.07
C ILE A 578 -7.06 -11.79 -9.10
N ARG A 579 -7.37 -11.69 -10.40
CA ARG A 579 -6.51 -12.14 -11.50
C ARG A 579 -5.18 -11.38 -11.49
N HIS A 580 -5.17 -10.10 -11.16
CA HIS A 580 -3.93 -9.35 -10.97
C HIS A 580 -3.01 -10.04 -9.95
N TYR A 581 -3.51 -10.32 -8.75
CA TYR A 581 -2.72 -10.96 -7.69
C TYR A 581 -2.32 -12.40 -8.02
N ALA A 582 -3.18 -13.16 -8.71
CA ALA A 582 -2.82 -14.48 -9.20
C ALA A 582 -1.67 -14.42 -10.23
N PHE A 583 -1.67 -13.40 -11.08
CA PHE A 583 -0.62 -13.22 -12.08
C PHE A 583 0.69 -12.74 -11.43
N LEU A 584 0.61 -11.78 -10.50
CA LEU A 584 1.73 -11.37 -9.65
C LEU A 584 2.35 -12.57 -8.90
N ALA A 585 1.50 -13.42 -8.32
CA ALA A 585 1.91 -14.63 -7.62
C ALA A 585 2.59 -15.65 -8.55
N GLU A 586 2.09 -15.83 -9.78
CA GLU A 586 2.71 -16.72 -10.76
C GLU A 586 4.11 -16.22 -11.18
N ILE A 587 4.24 -14.93 -11.50
CA ILE A 587 5.50 -14.28 -11.92
C ILE A 587 6.55 -14.37 -10.79
N HIS A 588 6.16 -14.08 -9.55
CA HIS A 588 7.07 -14.02 -8.41
C HIS A 588 7.17 -15.31 -7.62
N ASN A 589 6.56 -16.40 -8.10
CA ASN A 589 6.59 -17.72 -7.49
C ASN A 589 6.09 -17.73 -6.02
N ILE A 590 5.01 -17.01 -5.75
CA ILE A 590 4.31 -17.06 -4.46
C ILE A 590 3.53 -18.38 -4.38
N GLU A 591 3.68 -19.10 -3.26
CA GLU A 591 3.36 -20.53 -3.19
C GLU A 591 1.85 -20.83 -3.10
N MET A 592 1.13 -19.95 -2.42
CA MET A 592 -0.30 -20.09 -2.17
C MET A 592 -1.04 -18.76 -2.42
N LEU A 593 -2.30 -18.86 -2.88
CA LEU A 593 -3.21 -17.72 -3.05
C LEU A 593 -4.57 -18.05 -2.43
N SER A 594 -5.10 -17.15 -1.60
CA SER A 594 -6.51 -17.15 -1.20
C SER A 594 -7.31 -16.37 -2.23
N VAL A 595 -8.23 -17.02 -2.94
CA VAL A 595 -9.03 -16.39 -4.01
C VAL A 595 -10.15 -15.49 -3.48
N GLY A 596 -10.42 -15.55 -2.18
CA GLY A 596 -11.37 -14.67 -1.49
C GLY A 596 -11.34 -14.87 0.01
N VAL A 597 -11.97 -13.93 0.72
CA VAL A 597 -11.98 -13.87 2.18
C VAL A 597 -13.36 -13.40 2.67
N GLU A 598 -14.08 -14.27 3.37
CA GLU A 598 -15.31 -13.96 4.12
C GLU A 598 -16.49 -13.37 3.32
N PHE A 599 -16.64 -13.68 2.04
CA PHE A 599 -17.79 -13.28 1.20
C PHE A 599 -19.02 -14.16 1.44
N SER A 600 -19.47 -14.27 2.69
CA SER A 600 -20.50 -15.23 3.11
C SER A 600 -21.78 -15.22 2.28
N ILE A 601 -22.38 -14.07 1.96
CA ILE A 601 -23.56 -14.03 1.07
C ILE A 601 -23.19 -14.53 -0.33
N ALA A 602 -22.17 -13.95 -0.96
CA ALA A 602 -21.80 -14.28 -2.34
C ALA A 602 -21.41 -15.76 -2.54
N THR A 603 -20.75 -16.38 -1.56
CA THR A 603 -20.38 -17.81 -1.66
C THR A 603 -21.58 -18.74 -1.47
N LEU A 604 -22.55 -18.35 -0.63
CA LEU A 604 -23.77 -19.13 -0.39
C LEU A 604 -24.81 -18.98 -1.51
N THR A 605 -24.86 -17.84 -2.21
CA THR A 605 -25.88 -17.56 -3.23
C THR A 605 -25.36 -17.67 -4.67
N HIS A 606 -24.05 -17.45 -4.91
CA HIS A 606 -23.46 -17.39 -6.26
C HIS A 606 -22.23 -18.32 -6.41
N GLU A 607 -22.33 -19.55 -5.90
CA GLU A 607 -21.22 -20.53 -5.91
C GLU A 607 -20.66 -20.80 -7.33
N SER A 608 -21.51 -20.76 -8.36
CA SER A 608 -21.10 -21.02 -9.74
C SER A 608 -20.11 -19.98 -10.28
N ASN A 609 -20.24 -18.72 -9.86
CA ASN A 609 -19.34 -17.63 -10.25
C ASN A 609 -17.96 -17.83 -9.62
N TRP A 610 -17.92 -18.20 -8.34
CA TRP A 610 -16.68 -18.58 -7.64
C TRP A 610 -15.99 -19.78 -8.29
N THR A 611 -16.74 -20.83 -8.62
CA THR A 611 -16.22 -22.03 -9.29
C THR A 611 -15.58 -21.68 -10.64
N ARG A 612 -16.25 -20.83 -11.45
CA ARG A 612 -15.73 -20.34 -12.73
C ARG A 612 -14.43 -19.56 -12.54
N MET A 613 -14.40 -18.63 -11.59
CA MET A 613 -13.21 -17.85 -11.27
C MET A 613 -12.03 -18.74 -10.84
N ILE A 614 -12.25 -19.69 -9.93
CA ILE A 614 -11.22 -20.63 -9.49
C ILE A 614 -10.66 -21.40 -10.68
N LYS A 615 -11.52 -21.93 -11.56
CA LYS A 615 -11.10 -22.65 -12.76
C LYS A 615 -10.24 -21.77 -13.69
N ASN A 616 -10.65 -20.52 -13.92
CA ASN A 616 -9.91 -19.62 -14.79
C ASN A 616 -8.54 -19.24 -14.20
N ILE A 617 -8.45 -18.99 -12.89
CA ILE A 617 -7.18 -18.74 -12.18
C ILE A 617 -6.27 -19.97 -12.29
N ARG A 618 -6.81 -21.18 -12.07
CA ARG A 618 -6.05 -22.44 -12.20
C ARG A 618 -5.44 -22.66 -13.57
N GLY A 619 -6.02 -22.09 -14.61
CA GLY A 619 -5.50 -22.22 -15.96
C GLY A 619 -4.12 -21.61 -16.14
N PHE A 620 -3.74 -20.62 -15.33
CA PHE A 620 -2.42 -19.97 -15.43
C PHE A 620 -1.65 -19.85 -14.10
N TYR A 621 -2.29 -19.92 -12.93
CA TYR A 621 -1.57 -19.95 -11.65
C TYR A 621 -1.23 -21.39 -11.25
N SER A 622 0.06 -21.66 -11.10
CA SER A 622 0.59 -23.01 -10.85
C SER A 622 0.72 -23.38 -9.37
N GLY A 623 0.50 -22.41 -8.46
CA GLY A 623 0.55 -22.63 -7.01
C GLY A 623 -0.76 -23.12 -6.41
N LYS A 624 -0.78 -23.18 -5.07
CA LYS A 624 -1.92 -23.72 -4.34
C LYS A 624 -3.03 -22.67 -4.17
N LEU A 625 -4.28 -23.01 -4.44
CA LEU A 625 -5.43 -22.14 -4.16
C LEU A 625 -6.18 -22.59 -2.91
N THR A 626 -6.64 -21.59 -2.16
CA THR A 626 -7.58 -21.73 -1.05
C THR A 626 -8.62 -20.62 -1.10
N TYR A 627 -9.57 -20.70 -0.19
CA TYR A 627 -10.53 -19.65 0.15
C TYR A 627 -10.56 -19.54 1.67
N SER A 628 -10.50 -18.31 2.19
CA SER A 628 -10.49 -18.05 3.64
C SER A 628 -11.91 -17.76 4.10
N ALA A 629 -12.68 -18.80 4.42
CA ALA A 629 -14.09 -18.67 4.79
C ALA A 629 -14.26 -18.07 6.17
N ASN A 630 -15.33 -17.28 6.36
CA ASN A 630 -15.78 -16.95 7.70
C ASN A 630 -16.24 -18.22 8.41
N TRP A 631 -16.13 -18.21 9.74
CA TRP A 631 -16.66 -19.29 10.58
C TRP A 631 -18.19 -19.43 10.45
N GLY A 632 -18.73 -20.55 10.92
CA GLY A 632 -20.17 -20.81 10.87
C GLY A 632 -20.65 -21.29 9.50
N LYS A 633 -21.80 -20.80 9.05
CA LYS A 633 -22.52 -21.35 7.88
C LYS A 633 -21.68 -21.38 6.61
N GLU A 634 -20.93 -20.31 6.33
CA GLU A 634 -20.08 -20.26 5.13
C GLU A 634 -19.07 -21.42 5.13
N PHE A 635 -18.24 -21.53 6.17
CA PHE A 635 -17.27 -22.63 6.27
C PHE A 635 -17.92 -24.02 6.27
N GLU A 636 -19.02 -24.17 7.01
CA GLU A 636 -19.65 -25.47 7.26
C GLU A 636 -20.44 -26.01 6.05
N THR A 637 -20.89 -25.16 5.11
CA THR A 637 -21.84 -25.60 4.06
C THR A 637 -21.43 -25.36 2.60
N ILE A 638 -20.46 -24.49 2.30
CA ILE A 638 -20.10 -24.22 0.89
C ILE A 638 -19.45 -25.43 0.22
N SER A 639 -19.70 -25.63 -1.07
CA SER A 639 -19.17 -26.78 -1.82
C SER A 639 -17.87 -26.48 -2.59
N LEU A 640 -17.43 -25.22 -2.56
CA LEU A 640 -16.19 -24.72 -3.20
C LEU A 640 -14.92 -25.48 -2.79
N TRP A 641 -14.95 -26.14 -1.63
CA TRP A 641 -13.82 -26.91 -1.12
C TRP A 641 -13.32 -27.97 -2.11
N LYS A 642 -14.18 -28.52 -2.97
CA LYS A 642 -13.80 -29.52 -3.99
C LYS A 642 -12.81 -28.99 -5.04
N ASP A 643 -12.81 -27.69 -5.30
CA ASP A 643 -11.99 -27.05 -6.36
C ASP A 643 -10.67 -26.41 -5.85
N LEU A 644 -10.46 -26.43 -4.53
CA LEU A 644 -9.30 -25.84 -3.83
C LEU A 644 -8.27 -26.91 -3.39
N ASP A 645 -7.01 -26.56 -3.15
CA ASP A 645 -6.02 -27.56 -2.70
C ASP A 645 -6.10 -27.82 -1.19
N PHE A 646 -6.55 -26.84 -0.42
CA PHE A 646 -6.79 -26.94 1.01
C PHE A 646 -7.95 -26.02 1.40
N ILE A 647 -8.48 -26.24 2.60
CA ILE A 647 -9.63 -25.52 3.14
C ILE A 647 -9.09 -24.43 4.08
N GLY A 648 -9.51 -23.18 3.88
CA GLY A 648 -9.15 -22.06 4.74
C GLY A 648 -10.30 -21.65 5.64
N ILE A 649 -10.04 -21.50 6.94
CA ILE A 649 -11.01 -20.99 7.91
C ILE A 649 -10.44 -19.80 8.69
N ASN A 650 -11.25 -18.74 8.77
CA ASN A 650 -11.08 -17.63 9.70
C ASN A 650 -11.89 -17.93 10.97
N SER A 651 -11.25 -18.57 11.94
CA SER A 651 -11.91 -19.23 13.07
C SER A 651 -12.03 -18.32 14.29
N TYR A 652 -13.02 -17.43 14.27
CA TYR A 652 -13.34 -16.54 15.39
C TYR A 652 -14.57 -16.98 16.21
N TYR A 653 -14.78 -18.29 16.35
CA TYR A 653 -15.80 -18.82 17.27
C TYR A 653 -15.53 -18.36 18.71
N PRO A 654 -16.51 -17.75 19.42
CA PRO A 654 -16.38 -17.46 20.84
C PRO A 654 -16.17 -18.75 21.66
N LEU A 655 -15.30 -18.69 22.66
CA LEU A 655 -15.01 -19.85 23.53
C LEU A 655 -15.75 -19.79 24.88
N SER A 656 -16.20 -18.61 25.32
CA SER A 656 -17.06 -18.45 26.49
C SER A 656 -17.74 -17.07 26.45
N ASN A 657 -18.87 -16.90 27.14
CA ASN A 657 -19.50 -15.61 27.38
C ASN A 657 -19.09 -14.96 28.73
N LYS A 658 -18.33 -15.68 29.58
CA LYS A 658 -17.88 -15.24 30.90
C LYS A 658 -16.60 -14.42 30.83
N ASN A 659 -16.45 -13.48 31.76
CA ASN A 659 -15.23 -12.67 31.87
C ASN A 659 -14.08 -13.46 32.51
N ASP A 660 -14.41 -14.40 33.39
CA ASP A 660 -13.55 -15.23 34.24
C ASP A 660 -13.68 -16.72 33.90
N ALA A 661 -13.84 -17.04 32.61
CA ALA A 661 -13.91 -18.42 32.14
C ALA A 661 -12.70 -19.24 32.61
N THR A 662 -12.91 -20.49 33.03
CA THR A 662 -11.83 -21.41 33.38
C THR A 662 -11.19 -22.01 32.13
N ASP A 663 -9.95 -22.49 32.23
CA ASP A 663 -9.27 -23.13 31.08
C ASP A 663 -10.04 -24.35 30.57
N GLU A 664 -10.62 -25.15 31.47
CA GLU A 664 -11.45 -26.31 31.12
C GLU A 664 -12.74 -25.92 30.36
N GLU A 665 -13.34 -24.78 30.70
CA GLU A 665 -14.49 -24.25 29.96
C GLU A 665 -14.08 -23.86 28.53
N LEU A 666 -12.96 -23.14 28.39
CA LEU A 666 -12.43 -22.73 27.09
C LEU A 666 -12.07 -23.95 26.22
N LYS A 667 -11.40 -24.96 26.79
CA LYS A 667 -11.08 -26.23 26.11
C LYS A 667 -12.32 -26.99 25.68
N THR A 668 -13.32 -27.09 26.55
CA THR A 668 -14.60 -27.76 26.24
C THR A 668 -15.32 -27.07 25.08
N SER A 669 -15.34 -25.74 25.06
CA SER A 669 -15.92 -24.98 23.94
C SER A 669 -15.13 -25.16 22.66
N PHE A 670 -13.79 -25.14 22.71
CA PHE A 670 -12.97 -25.35 21.53
C PHE A 670 -13.14 -26.78 20.97
N ASN A 671 -13.32 -27.79 21.82
CA ASN A 671 -13.65 -29.15 21.36
C ASN A 671 -14.95 -29.20 20.53
N LYS A 672 -15.97 -28.38 20.86
CA LYS A 672 -17.19 -28.25 20.04
C LYS A 672 -16.88 -27.64 18.67
N VAL A 673 -16.01 -26.64 18.64
CA VAL A 673 -15.53 -26.03 17.38
C VAL A 673 -14.79 -27.06 16.53
N LYS A 674 -13.89 -27.85 17.13
CA LYS A 674 -13.18 -28.95 16.44
C LYS A 674 -14.13 -29.97 15.82
N SER A 675 -15.21 -30.34 16.51
CA SER A 675 -16.19 -31.27 15.96
C SER A 675 -16.82 -30.76 14.65
N LYS A 676 -17.09 -29.45 14.55
CA LYS A 676 -17.59 -28.82 13.33
C LYS A 676 -16.55 -28.86 12.21
N ILE A 677 -15.31 -28.49 12.52
CA ILE A 677 -14.18 -28.53 11.59
C ILE A 677 -13.94 -29.95 11.07
N LYS A 678 -13.95 -30.95 11.96
CA LYS A 678 -13.79 -32.36 11.63
C LYS A 678 -14.92 -32.88 10.74
N SER A 679 -16.13 -32.36 10.88
CA SER A 679 -17.25 -32.68 9.96
C SER A 679 -16.92 -32.27 8.53
N VAL A 680 -16.45 -31.03 8.33
CA VAL A 680 -16.03 -30.53 7.00
C VAL A 680 -14.86 -31.35 6.46
N TYR A 681 -13.85 -31.63 7.30
CA TYR A 681 -12.73 -32.50 6.92
C TYR A 681 -13.21 -33.88 6.46
N ASN A 682 -14.16 -34.48 7.18
CA ASN A 682 -14.66 -35.82 6.84
C ASN A 682 -15.38 -35.86 5.49
N THR A 683 -16.01 -34.77 5.07
CA THR A 683 -16.66 -34.66 3.77
C THR A 683 -15.66 -34.53 2.62
N TYR A 684 -14.68 -33.63 2.75
CA TYR A 684 -13.80 -33.26 1.63
C TYR A 684 -12.44 -33.94 1.64
N LYS A 685 -11.99 -34.45 2.81
CA LYS A 685 -10.69 -35.09 3.04
C LYS A 685 -9.51 -34.24 2.55
N LYS A 686 -9.59 -32.92 2.75
CA LYS A 686 -8.53 -31.95 2.44
C LYS A 686 -7.97 -31.34 3.73
N PRO A 687 -6.67 -31.01 3.78
CA PRO A 687 -6.10 -30.31 4.92
C PRO A 687 -6.85 -29.00 5.19
N ILE A 688 -7.10 -28.71 6.47
CA ILE A 688 -7.73 -27.47 6.92
C ILE A 688 -6.67 -26.60 7.58
N VAL A 689 -6.49 -25.39 7.05
CA VAL A 689 -5.60 -24.38 7.59
C VAL A 689 -6.44 -23.32 8.28
N PHE A 690 -6.09 -22.97 9.51
CA PHE A 690 -6.59 -21.74 10.12
C PHE A 690 -5.93 -20.56 9.41
N THR A 691 -6.53 -20.10 8.31
CA THR A 691 -6.07 -18.94 7.52
C THR A 691 -6.16 -17.65 8.31
N GLU A 692 -6.98 -17.67 9.37
CA GLU A 692 -7.00 -16.65 10.40
C GLU A 692 -7.54 -17.22 11.72
N ILE A 693 -6.88 -16.86 12.81
CA ILE A 693 -7.38 -17.01 14.19
C ILE A 693 -6.54 -16.10 15.06
N GLY A 694 -7.15 -15.45 16.05
CA GLY A 694 -6.42 -14.53 16.91
C GLY A 694 -7.23 -14.12 18.12
N PHE A 695 -6.50 -13.65 19.14
CA PHE A 695 -7.06 -13.07 20.34
C PHE A 695 -6.25 -11.84 20.70
N ARG A 696 -6.92 -10.77 21.08
CA ARG A 696 -6.30 -9.54 21.56
C ARG A 696 -5.80 -9.70 22.99
N SER A 697 -4.75 -8.97 23.37
CA SER A 697 -4.24 -8.90 24.75
C SER A 697 -5.05 -7.94 25.60
N ILE A 698 -6.30 -8.34 25.86
CA ILE A 698 -7.30 -7.62 26.64
C ILE A 698 -8.01 -8.59 27.60
N ASN A 699 -8.83 -8.08 28.51
CA ASN A 699 -9.68 -8.93 29.34
C ASN A 699 -10.69 -9.72 28.49
N ALA A 700 -10.83 -11.01 28.80
CA ALA A 700 -11.80 -11.95 28.22
C ALA A 700 -11.91 -11.93 26.66
N PRO A 701 -10.79 -12.05 25.92
CA PRO A 701 -10.79 -11.93 24.46
C PRO A 701 -11.56 -13.07 23.78
N TRP A 702 -11.79 -14.18 24.48
CA TRP A 702 -12.59 -15.32 24.01
C TRP A 702 -14.09 -15.04 23.84
N LYS A 703 -14.61 -13.91 24.34
CA LYS A 703 -16.02 -13.54 24.20
C LYS A 703 -16.37 -13.06 22.80
N GLN A 704 -15.49 -12.23 22.24
CA GLN A 704 -15.65 -11.64 20.91
C GLN A 704 -14.27 -11.60 20.26
N PRO A 705 -13.72 -12.77 19.87
CA PRO A 705 -12.35 -12.82 19.40
C PRO A 705 -12.14 -12.08 18.07
N TYR A 706 -13.22 -11.81 17.32
CA TYR A 706 -13.23 -11.00 16.10
C TYR A 706 -13.26 -9.48 16.35
N SER A 707 -13.47 -9.00 17.58
CA SER A 707 -13.76 -7.58 17.79
C SER A 707 -12.51 -6.68 17.76
N ASP A 708 -12.54 -5.72 16.84
CA ASP A 708 -11.66 -4.57 16.85
C ASP A 708 -12.22 -3.48 17.78
N GLY A 709 -11.39 -2.88 18.62
CA GLY A 709 -11.83 -1.80 19.50
C GLY A 709 -10.74 -1.22 20.38
N ASP A 710 -10.59 0.10 20.40
CA ASP A 710 -9.65 0.78 21.28
C ASP A 710 -10.30 1.06 22.66
N ASN A 711 -9.49 1.37 23.70
CA ASN A 711 -9.90 1.62 25.10
C ASN A 711 -10.28 0.38 25.92
N THR A 712 -9.43 -0.63 25.85
CA THR A 712 -9.52 -1.85 26.66
C THR A 712 -8.27 -1.97 27.53
N ILE A 713 -8.41 -2.63 28.68
CA ILE A 713 -7.30 -2.84 29.62
C ILE A 713 -6.35 -3.89 29.02
N PHE A 714 -5.06 -3.57 28.96
CA PHE A 714 -4.03 -4.52 28.53
C PHE A 714 -3.99 -5.75 29.44
N ASN A 715 -4.12 -6.93 28.85
CA ASN A 715 -4.02 -8.20 29.56
C ASN A 715 -3.44 -9.28 28.63
N GLU A 716 -2.13 -9.45 28.67
CA GLU A 716 -1.43 -10.49 27.90
C GLU A 716 -1.65 -11.91 28.43
N GLU A 717 -2.04 -12.07 29.70
CA GLU A 717 -2.29 -13.40 30.29
C GLU A 717 -3.53 -14.04 29.68
N HIS A 718 -4.60 -13.28 29.48
CA HIS A 718 -5.81 -13.80 28.84
C HIS A 718 -5.59 -14.16 27.37
N GLN A 719 -4.76 -13.40 26.65
CA GLN A 719 -4.34 -13.77 25.30
C GLN A 719 -3.54 -15.08 25.32
N ASP A 720 -2.56 -15.21 26.21
CA ASP A 720 -1.74 -16.41 26.35
C ASP A 720 -2.57 -17.67 26.66
N ARG A 721 -3.55 -17.55 27.57
CA ARG A 721 -4.50 -18.63 27.87
C ARG A 721 -5.28 -19.09 26.63
N ALA A 722 -5.78 -18.15 25.83
CA ALA A 722 -6.49 -18.49 24.60
C ALA A 722 -5.56 -19.20 23.58
N TYR A 723 -4.33 -18.73 23.41
CA TYR A 723 -3.34 -19.38 22.54
C TYR A 723 -3.04 -20.82 22.99
N LYS A 724 -2.86 -21.05 24.29
CA LYS A 724 -2.66 -22.40 24.86
C LYS A 724 -3.83 -23.33 24.57
N VAL A 725 -5.07 -22.87 24.77
CA VAL A 725 -6.29 -23.66 24.49
C VAL A 725 -6.35 -24.09 23.02
N ILE A 726 -6.06 -23.19 22.08
CA ILE A 726 -6.07 -23.52 20.65
C ILE A 726 -4.97 -24.52 20.32
N PHE A 727 -3.73 -24.24 20.72
CA PHE A 727 -2.60 -25.10 20.39
C PHE A 727 -2.73 -26.51 21.00
N GLU A 728 -3.14 -26.63 22.27
CA GLU A 728 -3.44 -27.91 22.90
C GLU A 728 -4.56 -28.65 22.17
N GLY A 729 -5.60 -27.93 21.73
CA GLY A 729 -6.73 -28.54 21.06
C GLY A 729 -6.40 -29.07 19.66
N ILE A 730 -5.47 -28.46 18.93
CA ILE A 730 -5.10 -28.88 17.57
C ILE A 730 -3.91 -29.84 17.53
N GLU A 731 -3.29 -30.13 18.66
CA GLU A 731 -2.17 -31.07 18.75
C GLU A 731 -2.60 -32.47 18.27
N ASN A 732 -1.82 -33.05 17.36
CA ASN A 732 -2.06 -34.38 16.75
C ASN A 732 -3.38 -34.52 15.97
N GLU A 733 -4.04 -33.42 15.61
CA GLU A 733 -5.24 -33.46 14.77
C GLU A 733 -4.85 -33.58 13.29
N GLU A 734 -5.04 -34.75 12.69
CA GLU A 734 -4.66 -35.06 11.29
C GLU A 734 -5.29 -34.14 10.24
N TRP A 735 -6.44 -33.53 10.56
CA TRP A 735 -7.11 -32.58 9.66
C TRP A 735 -6.43 -31.21 9.62
N CYS A 736 -5.62 -30.86 10.64
CA CYS A 736 -5.00 -29.55 10.76
C CYS A 736 -3.76 -29.45 9.88
N GLY A 737 -3.87 -28.72 8.78
CA GLY A 737 -2.78 -28.42 7.85
C GLY A 737 -1.92 -27.22 8.26
N GLY A 738 -2.30 -26.49 9.31
CA GLY A 738 -1.52 -25.37 9.82
C GLY A 738 -2.35 -24.28 10.48
N ILE A 739 -1.64 -23.30 11.04
CA ILE A 739 -2.18 -22.13 11.72
C ILE A 739 -1.44 -20.85 11.31
N LEU A 740 -2.21 -19.85 10.90
CA LEU A 740 -1.74 -18.54 10.49
C LEU A 740 -2.39 -17.50 11.42
N TRP A 741 -1.72 -17.22 12.53
CA TRP A 741 -2.25 -16.35 13.58
C TRP A 741 -2.49 -14.92 13.07
N TRP A 742 -3.66 -14.36 13.35
CA TRP A 742 -3.90 -12.93 13.27
C TRP A 742 -3.35 -12.27 14.53
N LYS A 743 -2.39 -11.35 14.44
CA LYS A 743 -1.58 -10.96 13.27
C LYS A 743 -0.20 -10.50 13.72
N PHE A 744 0.77 -10.46 12.81
CA PHE A 744 2.10 -9.93 13.07
C PHE A 744 2.33 -8.63 12.27
N PRO A 745 2.71 -7.51 12.90
CA PRO A 745 2.84 -6.22 12.23
C PRO A 745 4.09 -6.15 11.33
N SER A 746 4.07 -5.29 10.32
CA SER A 746 5.19 -5.00 9.41
C SER A 746 6.38 -4.28 10.06
N TYR A 747 6.32 -3.97 11.36
CA TYR A 747 7.44 -3.47 12.13
C TYR A 747 7.24 -3.79 13.63
N LEU A 748 8.34 -4.01 14.34
CA LEU A 748 8.33 -4.57 15.69
C LEU A 748 7.80 -3.60 16.76
N GLU A 749 7.93 -2.29 16.54
CA GLU A 749 7.55 -1.27 17.51
C GLU A 749 6.04 -0.91 17.48
N TYR A 750 5.25 -1.63 16.67
CA TYR A 750 3.82 -1.36 16.51
C TYR A 750 3.07 -1.27 17.85
N ARG A 751 2.44 -0.10 18.08
CA ARG A 751 1.66 0.26 19.29
C ARG A 751 2.39 0.14 20.65
N GLY A 752 3.72 -0.05 20.69
CA GLY A 752 4.51 0.02 21.94
C GLY A 752 4.40 -1.18 22.89
N VAL A 753 4.78 -0.97 24.17
CA VAL A 753 5.06 -2.03 25.17
C VAL A 753 3.79 -2.68 25.75
N GLU A 754 2.69 -1.96 25.89
CA GLU A 754 1.38 -2.49 26.36
C GLU A 754 0.35 -2.55 25.23
N ASN A 755 0.78 -3.13 24.12
CA ASN A 755 -0.02 -3.20 22.91
C ASN A 755 -1.25 -4.10 23.11
N THR A 756 -2.47 -3.56 23.06
CA THR A 756 -3.74 -4.32 23.17
C THR A 756 -4.21 -5.00 21.87
N ALA A 757 -3.41 -4.93 20.80
CA ALA A 757 -3.72 -5.58 19.53
C ALA A 757 -3.44 -7.10 19.56
N PHE A 758 -3.80 -7.76 18.47
CA PHE A 758 -3.71 -9.20 18.28
C PHE A 758 -2.30 -9.80 18.31
N THR A 759 -1.27 -9.01 18.02
CA THR A 759 0.10 -9.54 17.90
C THR A 759 0.60 -10.16 19.19
N PRO A 760 1.28 -11.32 19.14
CA PRO A 760 1.94 -11.89 20.30
C PRO A 760 3.31 -11.26 20.58
N ASN A 761 3.85 -10.46 19.67
CA ASN A 761 5.21 -9.90 19.74
C ASN A 761 5.46 -9.19 21.08
N ASN A 762 6.55 -9.58 21.75
CA ASN A 762 6.95 -9.07 23.07
C ASN A 762 5.91 -9.27 24.19
N LYS A 763 5.09 -10.33 24.11
CA LYS A 763 4.10 -10.72 25.12
C LYS A 763 4.25 -12.17 25.54
N ARG A 764 3.57 -12.58 26.63
CA ARG A 764 3.51 -14.00 27.06
C ARG A 764 3.15 -14.97 25.93
N ALA A 765 2.19 -14.60 25.09
CA ALA A 765 1.78 -15.41 23.95
C ALA A 765 2.91 -15.73 22.96
N GLU A 766 3.95 -14.87 22.83
CA GLU A 766 5.14 -15.17 22.02
C GLU A 766 5.86 -16.43 22.52
N THR A 767 6.00 -16.57 23.85
CA THR A 767 6.66 -17.74 24.45
C THR A 767 5.86 -19.01 24.18
N THR A 768 4.53 -18.92 24.28
CA THR A 768 3.64 -20.02 23.89
C THR A 768 3.82 -20.39 22.43
N VAL A 769 3.83 -19.42 21.51
CA VAL A 769 4.07 -19.70 20.08
C VAL A 769 5.42 -20.36 19.86
N ARG A 770 6.52 -19.85 20.45
CA ARG A 770 7.86 -20.45 20.33
C ARG A 770 7.87 -21.92 20.74
N LYS A 771 7.27 -22.24 21.88
CA LYS A 771 7.18 -23.62 22.38
C LYS A 771 6.44 -24.53 21.41
N TRP A 772 5.34 -24.05 20.82
CA TRP A 772 4.50 -24.85 19.92
C TRP A 772 5.07 -24.97 18.52
N PHE A 773 5.69 -23.91 17.98
CA PHE A 773 6.30 -23.96 16.65
C PHE A 773 7.62 -24.75 16.61
N ALA A 774 8.26 -24.96 17.78
CA ALA A 774 9.42 -25.83 17.92
C ALA A 774 9.07 -27.34 17.93
N LYS A 775 7.81 -27.69 18.20
CA LYS A 775 7.29 -29.04 17.95
C LYS A 775 7.06 -29.22 16.45
#